data_AF-A0A661ILL2-F1
#
_entry.id   AF-A0A661ILL2-F1
#
_cell.length_a   1.000
_cell.length_b   1.000
_cell.length_c   1.000
_cell.angle_alpha   90.00
_cell.angle_beta   90.00
_cell.angle_gamma   90.00
#
_symmetry.space_group_name_H-M   'P 1'
#
loop_
_entity.id
_entity.type
_entity.pdbx_description
1 polymer ?
#
loop_
_entity_poly.entity_id
_entity_poly.type
_entity_poly.pdbx_seq_one_letter_code
_entity_poly.pdbx_strand_id
1 'polypeptide(L)'
;MTYREELCKRKHKEGGFDVKAVRGGLILLLFSFLFTGIASAQVENQDCLECHGTKDILTMSEEERLELVIPTPGKEEVRKAALTLYLDYDRFRASVHGDLDCVDCHTEIGEIPHPQRMRLVDCGACHDKIMEQYKGSKHAEASERLCFECHNPHYSVPFSQLSQKERIGICLQCHEEGGHEWLPQREVHFRYLECTVCHSPRAEKGLLFHFYAKDEEGRKVPLDYEELKGFARKYGGDVAKAIDFNGNGVVEVFEINRFLARLRKGGIRSPWLEEEVLILRPYHSYTDEVEHIKDCTMCHTSKAPFYSRVILRVPKKGGGWANLPLDKAVLAKIPSIPAKDYFYTTVHGRNGVECIDCHADLTILREKEGFQVKTLGTPVCEHCHEEVMKEYRGSLHAKVSKKICFGCHDPHSSVPFSQLDTAQRQAVCTKCHPNAERAHDWLPQKALHFKYLECTMCHSPQAERGIVFYLRGVSKGGEEFPLRYRDIATLMDVDNPDLVKAIDRDGNGFLESREVLDFLKMLNFLRARRMKGVETINLGVKVLVLKPSHNFTDKWTKAKDCSLCHSSKAEFYSKLFLEIPEDGAIRTIPVDREILVGIHPIPVTGDFYLLGESRISKKDIADFFYIVRKIGYKWLDIIGILFLIGGISFVGLHGFLRVITIGMRRRRKEEE
;
A
#
# COMPACT_ATOMS: atom_id res chain seq x y z
N MET A 1 15.12 -18.35 -27.81
CA MET A 1 15.04 -19.48 -28.75
C MET A 1 13.76 -20.27 -28.43
N THR A 2 12.56 -19.68 -28.50
CA THR A 2 11.66 -19.34 -29.63
C THR A 2 10.68 -20.47 -30.03
N TYR A 3 9.51 -20.42 -29.39
CA TYR A 3 8.20 -20.87 -29.91
C TYR A 3 7.61 -19.85 -30.93
N ARG A 4 8.44 -18.90 -31.41
CA ARG A 4 8.05 -17.72 -32.19
C ARG A 4 8.37 -17.83 -33.68
N GLU A 5 9.13 -18.85 -34.09
CA GLU A 5 9.56 -19.05 -35.49
C GLU A 5 8.68 -20.04 -36.28
N GLU A 6 7.84 -20.84 -35.62
CA GLU A 6 7.07 -21.92 -36.28
C GLU A 6 5.76 -21.47 -36.94
N LEU A 7 5.24 -20.27 -36.63
CA LEU A 7 3.97 -19.80 -37.19
C LEU A 7 4.10 -19.10 -38.55
N CYS A 8 5.29 -18.64 -38.93
CA CYS A 8 5.50 -17.95 -40.22
C CYS A 8 5.80 -18.91 -41.38
N LYS A 9 6.21 -20.16 -41.12
CA LYS A 9 6.63 -21.12 -42.16
C LYS A 9 5.51 -22.01 -42.73
N ARG A 10 4.27 -21.91 -42.26
CA ARG A 10 3.18 -22.86 -42.65
C ARG A 10 2.29 -22.45 -43.83
N LYS A 11 2.55 -21.33 -44.53
CA LYS A 11 1.68 -20.88 -45.65
C LYS A 11 2.27 -21.02 -47.07
N HIS A 12 3.36 -21.78 -47.24
CA HIS A 12 3.84 -22.19 -48.57
C HIS A 12 3.94 -23.71 -48.68
N LYS A 13 2.78 -24.39 -48.75
CA LYS A 13 2.63 -25.72 -49.39
C LYS A 13 1.16 -26.12 -49.36
N GLU A 14 0.54 -26.13 -50.55
CA GLU A 14 -0.27 -27.22 -51.11
C GLU A 14 -1.26 -26.69 -52.15
N GLY A 15 -1.10 -27.17 -53.37
CA GLY A 15 -1.93 -26.92 -54.53
C GLY A 15 -1.44 -27.86 -55.63
N GLY A 16 -1.63 -29.17 -55.41
CA GLY A 16 -1.27 -30.21 -56.36
C GLY A 16 -2.28 -30.28 -57.51
N PHE A 17 -1.74 -30.36 -58.73
CA PHE A 17 -2.43 -30.91 -59.89
C PHE A 17 -1.58 -32.08 -60.42
N ASP A 18 -2.21 -33.24 -60.48
CA ASP A 18 -1.64 -34.53 -60.88
C ASP A 18 -1.81 -34.72 -62.40
N VAL A 19 -0.70 -34.97 -63.12
CA VAL A 19 -0.74 -35.59 -64.45
C VAL A 19 0.36 -36.65 -64.51
N LYS A 20 -0.08 -37.90 -64.64
CA LYS A 20 0.73 -39.11 -64.72
C LYS A 20 1.55 -39.23 -66.02
N ALA A 21 2.81 -39.60 -65.82
CA ALA A 21 3.59 -40.64 -66.49
C ALA A 21 3.86 -40.58 -68.00
N VAL A 22 5.16 -40.58 -68.38
CA VAL A 22 5.80 -41.61 -69.23
C VAL A 22 7.30 -41.72 -68.87
N ARG A 23 7.81 -42.95 -68.78
CA ARG A 23 9.20 -43.37 -68.58
C ARG A 23 10.04 -43.23 -69.86
N GLY A 24 11.33 -42.92 -69.71
CA GLY A 24 12.38 -43.53 -70.52
C GLY A 24 13.48 -42.58 -71.02
N GLY A 25 14.74 -43.04 -70.88
CA GLY A 25 15.78 -42.72 -71.86
C GLY A 25 16.86 -41.73 -71.44
N LEU A 26 17.97 -42.28 -70.96
CA LEU A 26 19.31 -41.70 -70.98
C LEU A 26 19.67 -41.19 -72.40
N ILE A 27 20.14 -39.95 -72.55
CA ILE A 27 21.17 -39.51 -73.52
C ILE A 27 21.70 -38.14 -73.07
N LEU A 28 22.98 -38.13 -72.70
CA LEU A 28 23.85 -36.96 -72.68
C LEU A 28 24.00 -36.46 -74.11
N LEU A 29 23.63 -35.21 -74.41
CA LEU A 29 24.20 -34.47 -75.53
C LEU A 29 24.09 -32.96 -75.29
N LEU A 30 25.28 -32.36 -75.23
CA LEU A 30 25.62 -30.95 -75.42
C LEU A 30 24.63 -30.18 -76.31
N PHE A 31 23.96 -29.18 -75.75
CA PHE A 31 23.58 -27.98 -76.50
C PHE A 31 23.82 -26.76 -75.63
N SER A 32 24.95 -26.11 -75.90
CA SER A 32 25.27 -24.77 -75.46
C SER A 32 24.35 -23.82 -76.22
N PHE A 33 23.26 -23.39 -75.59
CA PHE A 33 22.47 -22.25 -76.04
C PHE A 33 22.72 -21.10 -75.06
N LEU A 34 23.34 -20.05 -75.60
CA LEU A 34 23.35 -18.70 -75.04
C LEU A 34 21.91 -18.24 -74.81
N PHE A 35 21.39 -18.47 -73.60
CA PHE A 35 20.35 -17.64 -73.03
C PHE A 35 21.04 -16.61 -72.15
N THR A 36 21.42 -15.49 -72.74
CA THR A 36 21.48 -14.23 -72.00
C THR A 36 20.04 -13.89 -71.63
N GLY A 37 19.54 -14.51 -70.57
CA GLY A 37 18.37 -14.01 -69.87
C GLY A 37 18.72 -12.63 -69.39
N ILE A 38 18.03 -11.63 -69.93
CA ILE A 38 18.00 -10.29 -69.34
C ILE A 38 17.42 -10.50 -67.95
N ALA A 39 18.29 -10.53 -66.94
CA ALA A 39 17.86 -10.33 -65.57
C ALA A 39 17.29 -8.91 -65.54
N SER A 40 15.98 -8.79 -65.44
CA SER A 40 15.37 -7.54 -64.99
C SER A 40 15.96 -7.29 -63.60
N ALA A 41 16.86 -6.31 -63.49
CA ALA A 41 17.41 -5.91 -62.22
C ALA A 41 16.23 -5.50 -61.33
N GLN A 42 15.98 -6.28 -60.28
CA GLN A 42 14.98 -5.94 -59.29
C GLN A 42 15.57 -4.82 -58.43
N VAL A 43 14.80 -3.74 -58.20
CA VAL A 43 15.24 -2.61 -57.38
C VAL A 43 15.67 -3.12 -56.02
N GLU A 44 16.92 -2.84 -55.65
CA GLU A 44 17.49 -3.21 -54.37
C GLU A 44 17.22 -2.12 -53.32
N ASN A 45 17.27 -2.50 -52.05
CA ASN A 45 17.06 -1.57 -50.94
C ASN A 45 18.08 -0.40 -50.95
N GLN A 46 19.31 -0.69 -51.39
CA GLN A 46 20.38 0.29 -51.47
C GLN A 46 20.08 1.40 -52.48
N ASP A 47 19.44 1.08 -53.60
CA ASP A 47 19.09 2.05 -54.65
C ASP A 47 18.16 3.15 -54.11
N CYS A 48 17.30 2.80 -53.14
CA CYS A 48 16.44 3.77 -52.45
C CYS A 48 17.24 4.71 -51.54
N LEU A 49 18.26 4.19 -50.87
CA LEU A 49 19.07 4.91 -49.89
C LEU A 49 20.08 5.88 -50.52
N GLU A 50 20.44 5.69 -51.79
CA GLU A 50 21.29 6.64 -52.52
C GLU A 50 20.67 8.05 -52.58
N CYS A 51 19.35 8.13 -52.79
CA CYS A 51 18.62 9.40 -52.82
C CYS A 51 17.91 9.72 -51.50
N HIS A 52 17.22 8.76 -50.89
CA HIS A 52 16.42 9.00 -49.69
C HIS A 52 17.20 8.83 -48.39
N GLY A 53 18.36 8.17 -48.40
CA GLY A 53 19.22 7.97 -47.22
C GLY A 53 20.19 9.13 -46.95
N THR A 54 20.24 10.13 -47.83
CA THR A 54 21.18 11.27 -47.75
C THR A 54 20.45 12.58 -47.48
N LYS A 55 21.06 13.48 -46.71
CA LYS A 55 20.44 14.78 -46.38
C LYS A 55 20.47 15.76 -47.55
N ASP A 56 21.22 15.48 -48.60
CA ASP A 56 21.35 16.32 -49.79
C ASP A 56 20.00 16.59 -50.44
N ILE A 57 19.10 15.59 -50.42
CA ILE A 57 17.73 15.74 -50.92
C ILE A 57 16.96 16.86 -50.23
N LEU A 58 17.26 17.18 -48.95
CA LEU A 58 16.61 18.26 -48.21
C LEU A 58 17.06 19.65 -48.66
N THR A 59 18.25 19.75 -49.25
CA THR A 59 18.81 21.02 -49.74
C THR A 59 18.56 21.30 -51.22
N MET A 60 18.14 20.28 -51.99
CA MET A 60 17.77 20.42 -53.40
C MET A 60 16.56 21.33 -53.60
N SER A 61 16.54 22.08 -54.71
CA SER A 61 15.38 22.84 -55.17
C SER A 61 14.23 21.91 -55.58
N GLU A 62 13.02 22.46 -55.72
CA GLU A 62 11.88 21.68 -56.18
C GLU A 62 12.12 21.14 -57.61
N GLU A 63 12.71 21.97 -58.47
CA GLU A 63 13.05 21.62 -59.85
C GLU A 63 14.08 20.49 -59.91
N GLU A 64 15.16 20.57 -59.12
CA GLU A 64 16.20 19.53 -59.05
C GLU A 64 15.61 18.18 -58.61
N ARG A 65 14.68 18.18 -57.64
CA ARG A 65 14.01 16.94 -57.21
C ARG A 65 13.07 16.37 -58.27
N LEU A 66 12.40 17.23 -59.03
CA LEU A 66 11.48 16.80 -60.10
C LEU A 66 12.22 16.17 -61.28
N GLU A 67 13.49 16.53 -61.51
CA GLU A 67 14.35 15.88 -62.51
C GLU A 67 14.76 14.44 -62.12
N LEU A 68 14.72 14.10 -60.82
CA LEU A 68 15.12 12.79 -60.30
C LEU A 68 13.98 11.74 -60.28
N VAL A 69 12.77 12.10 -60.70
CA VAL A 69 11.58 11.25 -60.66
C VAL A 69 10.82 11.29 -61.98
N ILE A 70 10.01 10.27 -62.28
CA ILE A 70 9.15 10.27 -63.47
C ILE A 70 7.94 11.21 -63.22
N PRO A 71 7.74 12.28 -64.00
CA PRO A 71 6.61 13.18 -63.83
C PRO A 71 5.26 12.47 -64.00
N THR A 72 4.31 12.74 -63.10
CA THR A 72 2.94 12.20 -63.11
C THR A 72 1.92 13.34 -63.12
N PRO A 73 1.70 13.99 -64.29
CA PRO A 73 0.70 15.05 -64.41
C PRO A 73 -0.70 14.51 -64.08
N GLY A 74 -1.43 15.19 -63.19
CA GLY A 74 -2.79 14.85 -62.80
C GLY A 74 -2.97 14.16 -61.44
N LYS A 75 -1.88 13.75 -60.76
CA LYS A 75 -1.98 13.34 -59.35
C LYS A 75 -2.07 14.59 -58.48
N GLU A 76 -3.10 14.72 -57.64
CA GLU A 76 -3.22 15.85 -56.71
C GLU A 76 -2.05 15.93 -55.72
N GLU A 77 -1.67 17.14 -55.35
CA GLU A 77 -0.67 17.37 -54.30
C GLU A 77 -1.33 17.14 -52.93
N VAL A 78 -1.08 15.98 -52.32
CA VAL A 78 -1.58 15.69 -50.98
C VAL A 78 -0.67 16.36 -49.96
N ARG A 79 -1.00 17.60 -49.57
CA ARG A 79 -0.33 18.29 -48.47
C ARG A 79 -0.92 17.85 -47.13
N LYS A 80 -0.26 16.92 -46.45
CA LYS A 80 -0.36 16.78 -44.99
C LYS A 80 1.01 16.53 -44.35
N ALA A 81 1.12 17.03 -43.12
CA ALA A 81 2.28 17.24 -42.27
C ALA A 81 3.60 16.56 -42.68
N ALA A 82 4.58 17.38 -43.06
CA ALA A 82 6.03 17.13 -42.92
C ALA A 82 6.55 15.71 -43.22
N LEU A 83 6.10 15.07 -44.31
CA LEU A 83 6.81 13.91 -44.84
C LEU A 83 8.12 14.40 -45.47
N THR A 84 9.21 14.15 -44.75
CA THR A 84 10.57 14.39 -45.22
C THR A 84 10.92 13.38 -46.31
N LEU A 85 11.53 13.85 -47.40
CA LEU A 85 12.09 12.98 -48.43
C LEU A 85 13.36 12.25 -47.96
N TYR A 86 13.94 12.68 -46.83
CA TYR A 86 15.05 12.00 -46.17
C TYR A 86 14.58 10.99 -45.12
N LEU A 87 15.16 9.79 -45.19
CA LEU A 87 15.06 8.68 -44.25
C LEU A 87 16.41 8.52 -43.53
N ASP A 88 16.38 8.62 -42.20
CA ASP A 88 17.51 8.24 -41.35
C ASP A 88 17.53 6.71 -41.23
N TYR A 89 18.41 6.06 -41.99
CA TYR A 89 18.41 4.60 -42.11
C TYR A 89 18.81 3.90 -40.81
N ASP A 90 19.75 4.45 -40.04
CA ASP A 90 20.13 3.90 -38.74
C ASP A 90 18.95 3.94 -37.75
N ARG A 91 18.21 5.06 -37.77
CA ARG A 91 16.98 5.19 -36.97
C ARG A 91 15.89 4.23 -37.44
N PHE A 92 15.75 4.01 -38.76
CA PHE A 92 14.81 3.04 -39.31
C PHE A 92 15.15 1.61 -38.89
N ARG A 93 16.43 1.21 -38.99
CA ARG A 93 16.93 -0.10 -38.56
C ARG A 93 16.72 -0.37 -37.07
N ALA A 94 16.63 0.68 -36.25
CA ALA A 94 16.29 0.58 -34.82
C ALA A 94 14.78 0.48 -34.53
N SER A 95 13.92 0.64 -35.54
CA SER A 95 12.46 0.55 -35.40
C SER A 95 11.95 -0.90 -35.36
N VAL A 96 10.65 -1.08 -35.11
CA VAL A 96 10.00 -2.40 -35.17
C VAL A 96 9.97 -3.01 -36.58
N HIS A 97 10.11 -2.18 -37.60
CA HIS A 97 10.18 -2.60 -39.01
C HIS A 97 11.62 -2.66 -39.52
N GLY A 98 12.61 -2.49 -38.64
CA GLY A 98 14.00 -2.34 -39.03
C GLY A 98 14.54 -3.50 -39.87
N ASP A 99 13.98 -4.70 -39.76
CA ASP A 99 14.39 -5.88 -40.54
C ASP A 99 13.78 -5.97 -41.95
N LEU A 100 12.92 -5.03 -42.34
CA LEU A 100 12.31 -4.96 -43.68
C LEU A 100 13.13 -4.05 -44.61
N ASP A 101 13.12 -4.36 -45.90
CA ASP A 101 13.63 -3.49 -46.95
C ASP A 101 12.55 -2.48 -47.39
N CYS A 102 12.95 -1.35 -48.00
CA CYS A 102 12.02 -0.31 -48.44
C CYS A 102 10.94 -0.86 -49.40
N VAL A 103 11.35 -1.74 -50.32
CA VAL A 103 10.47 -2.36 -51.34
C VAL A 103 9.50 -3.40 -50.77
N ASP A 104 9.72 -3.90 -49.56
CA ASP A 104 8.77 -4.82 -48.89
C ASP A 104 7.45 -4.10 -48.57
N CYS A 105 7.52 -2.81 -48.30
CA CYS A 105 6.35 -1.94 -48.08
C CYS A 105 5.98 -1.16 -49.35
N HIS A 106 6.97 -0.59 -50.04
CA HIS A 106 6.79 0.19 -51.26
C HIS A 106 6.80 -0.69 -52.52
N THR A 107 5.92 -1.68 -52.53
CA THR A 107 5.83 -2.75 -53.54
C THR A 107 5.53 -2.31 -54.98
N GLU A 108 5.21 -1.03 -55.20
CA GLU A 108 5.02 -0.47 -56.56
C GLU A 108 6.32 0.05 -57.19
N ILE A 109 7.43 0.09 -56.45
CA ILE A 109 8.73 0.49 -56.99
C ILE A 109 9.31 -0.69 -57.77
N GLY A 110 9.06 -0.70 -59.09
CA GLY A 110 9.62 -1.69 -60.02
C GLY A 110 10.87 -1.22 -60.76
N GLU A 111 11.11 0.10 -60.80
CA GLU A 111 12.24 0.72 -61.49
C GLU A 111 12.59 2.09 -60.87
N ILE A 112 13.83 2.53 -61.05
CA ILE A 112 14.34 3.85 -60.64
C ILE A 112 14.88 4.58 -61.89
N PRO A 113 14.54 5.86 -62.12
CA PRO A 113 13.73 6.73 -61.27
C PRO A 113 12.26 6.30 -61.20
N HIS A 114 11.64 6.39 -60.03
CA HIS A 114 10.26 5.97 -59.82
C HIS A 114 9.27 7.12 -60.16
N PRO A 115 7.97 6.83 -60.39
CA PRO A 115 6.94 7.86 -60.51
C PRO A 115 6.91 8.82 -59.33
N GLN A 116 6.81 10.12 -59.60
CA GLN A 116 6.55 11.11 -58.55
C GLN A 116 5.20 10.78 -57.88
N ARG A 117 5.09 11.10 -56.59
CA ARG A 117 3.85 10.93 -55.78
C ARG A 117 3.40 9.46 -55.77
N MET A 118 4.21 8.64 -55.09
CA MET A 118 3.92 7.22 -54.86
C MET A 118 2.61 7.04 -54.08
N ARG A 119 1.97 5.88 -54.24
CA ARG A 119 0.81 5.53 -53.42
C ARG A 119 1.22 5.36 -51.95
N LEU A 120 0.21 5.42 -51.08
CA LEU A 120 0.36 5.00 -49.68
C LEU A 120 0.57 3.47 -49.59
N VAL A 121 1.41 3.05 -48.64
CA VAL A 121 1.65 1.64 -48.31
C VAL A 121 0.38 0.99 -47.75
N ASP A 122 0.12 -0.26 -48.14
CA ASP A 122 -0.98 -1.06 -47.57
C ASP A 122 -0.52 -1.79 -46.31
N CYS A 123 -0.78 -1.20 -45.14
CA CYS A 123 -0.48 -1.82 -43.85
C CYS A 123 -1.28 -3.12 -43.63
N GLY A 124 -2.44 -3.28 -44.25
CA GLY A 124 -3.34 -4.42 -44.07
C GLY A 124 -2.80 -5.72 -44.63
N ALA A 125 -1.81 -5.65 -45.54
CA ALA A 125 -1.10 -6.82 -46.04
C ALA A 125 -0.45 -7.65 -44.91
N CYS A 126 0.00 -6.99 -43.84
CA CYS A 126 0.60 -7.62 -42.66
C CYS A 126 -0.18 -7.41 -41.36
N HIS A 127 -0.95 -6.32 -41.24
CA HIS A 127 -1.69 -5.93 -40.04
C HIS A 127 -3.21 -6.08 -40.18
N ASP A 128 -3.66 -7.13 -40.87
CA ASP A 128 -5.06 -7.46 -41.15
C ASP A 128 -5.99 -7.32 -39.92
N LYS A 129 -5.59 -7.91 -38.79
CA LYS A 129 -6.35 -7.88 -37.53
C LYS A 129 -6.44 -6.47 -36.93
N ILE A 130 -5.39 -5.67 -37.06
CA ILE A 130 -5.40 -4.29 -36.57
C ILE A 130 -6.31 -3.44 -37.46
N MET A 131 -6.24 -3.63 -38.78
CA MET A 131 -7.14 -2.95 -39.72
C MET A 131 -8.60 -3.28 -39.44
N GLU A 132 -8.92 -4.53 -39.11
CA GLU A 132 -10.28 -4.92 -38.72
C GLU A 132 -10.76 -4.23 -37.44
N GLN A 133 -9.88 -4.09 -36.44
CA GLN A 133 -10.21 -3.31 -35.23
C GLN A 133 -10.42 -1.82 -35.53
N TYR A 134 -9.57 -1.26 -36.40
CA TYR A 134 -9.58 0.16 -36.75
C TYR A 134 -10.82 0.57 -37.53
N LYS A 135 -11.30 -0.27 -38.46
CA LYS A 135 -12.51 -0.01 -39.27
C LYS A 135 -13.75 0.35 -38.45
N GLY A 136 -13.87 -0.17 -37.23
CA GLY A 136 -14.99 0.14 -36.32
C GLY A 136 -14.81 1.40 -35.48
N SER A 137 -13.74 2.19 -35.71
CA SER A 137 -13.44 3.40 -34.95
C SER A 137 -14.01 4.66 -35.60
N LYS A 138 -14.27 5.68 -34.78
CA LYS A 138 -14.62 7.03 -35.27
C LYS A 138 -13.52 7.66 -36.12
N HIS A 139 -12.27 7.26 -35.90
CA HIS A 139 -11.15 7.74 -36.70
C HIS A 139 -11.17 7.15 -38.12
N ALA A 140 -11.62 5.90 -38.28
CA ALA A 140 -11.80 5.31 -39.60
C ALA A 140 -12.92 5.97 -40.40
N GLU A 141 -13.98 6.47 -39.75
CA GLU A 141 -15.02 7.28 -40.40
C GLU A 141 -14.44 8.59 -40.99
N ALA A 142 -13.46 9.20 -40.31
CA ALA A 142 -12.76 10.39 -40.81
C ALA A 142 -11.80 10.06 -41.96
N SER A 143 -11.04 8.96 -41.83
CA SER A 143 -10.32 8.34 -42.94
C SER A 143 -9.79 6.95 -42.56
N GLU A 144 -10.02 5.99 -43.46
CA GLU A 144 -9.52 4.62 -43.33
C GLU A 144 -7.97 4.52 -43.37
N ARG A 145 -7.27 5.64 -43.69
CA ARG A 145 -5.82 5.66 -43.92
C ARG A 145 -5.03 6.51 -42.92
N LEU A 146 -5.64 6.99 -41.82
CA LEU A 146 -4.96 7.84 -40.83
C LEU A 146 -3.90 7.10 -39.97
N CYS A 147 -3.58 5.84 -40.26
CA CYS A 147 -2.57 5.07 -39.51
C CYS A 147 -1.24 5.82 -39.41
N PHE A 148 -0.80 6.47 -40.49
CA PHE A 148 0.47 7.18 -40.53
C PHE A 148 0.44 8.58 -39.88
N GLU A 149 -0.76 9.10 -39.58
CA GLU A 149 -0.94 10.35 -38.85
C GLU A 149 -0.71 10.13 -37.34
N CYS A 150 -0.99 8.92 -36.85
CA CYS A 150 -0.71 8.54 -35.47
C CYS A 150 0.64 7.82 -35.30
N HIS A 151 1.04 7.01 -36.29
CA HIS A 151 2.27 6.21 -36.24
C HIS A 151 3.22 6.60 -37.37
N ASN A 152 4.50 6.76 -37.08
CA ASN A 152 5.49 6.87 -38.13
C ASN A 152 5.99 5.46 -38.51
N PRO A 153 5.64 4.89 -39.69
CA PRO A 153 6.01 3.51 -40.03
C PRO A 153 7.53 3.30 -40.13
N HIS A 154 8.31 4.36 -40.41
CA HIS A 154 9.76 4.29 -40.48
C HIS A 154 10.44 4.29 -39.11
N TYR A 155 9.84 4.93 -38.11
CA TYR A 155 10.50 5.14 -36.80
C TYR A 155 9.67 4.62 -35.61
N SER A 156 8.66 3.79 -35.87
CA SER A 156 7.81 3.23 -34.82
C SER A 156 8.59 2.32 -33.88
N VAL A 157 8.41 2.54 -32.59
CA VAL A 157 8.96 1.69 -31.52
C VAL A 157 7.82 0.93 -30.84
N PRO A 158 8.11 -0.17 -30.10
CA PRO A 158 7.09 -0.88 -29.36
C PRO A 158 6.34 0.05 -28.39
N PHE A 159 5.01 -0.09 -28.31
CA PHE A 159 4.16 0.73 -27.44
C PHE A 159 4.64 0.74 -25.98
N SER A 160 5.22 -0.35 -25.50
CA SER A 160 5.78 -0.48 -24.15
C SER A 160 7.03 0.38 -23.87
N GLN A 161 7.65 0.95 -24.91
CA GLN A 161 8.80 1.85 -24.79
C GLN A 161 8.40 3.32 -24.73
N LEU A 162 7.19 3.65 -25.18
CA LEU A 162 6.68 5.02 -25.12
C LEU A 162 6.27 5.34 -23.69
N SER A 163 6.65 6.51 -23.19
CA SER A 163 6.11 7.09 -21.96
C SER A 163 4.64 7.51 -22.16
N GLN A 164 3.89 7.60 -21.06
CA GLN A 164 2.50 8.10 -21.10
C GLN A 164 2.40 9.45 -21.82
N LYS A 165 3.36 10.36 -21.56
CA LYS A 165 3.41 11.68 -22.20
C LYS A 165 3.58 11.58 -23.72
N GLU A 166 4.46 10.71 -24.20
CA GLU A 166 4.64 10.49 -25.65
C GLU A 166 3.37 9.93 -26.29
N ARG A 167 2.69 9.00 -25.62
CA ARG A 167 1.44 8.40 -26.11
C ARG A 167 0.30 9.42 -26.18
N ILE A 168 0.11 10.21 -25.12
CA ILE A 168 -0.84 11.33 -25.11
C ILE A 168 -0.49 12.34 -26.21
N GLY A 169 0.80 12.63 -26.40
CA GLY A 169 1.30 13.57 -27.39
C GLY A 169 0.92 13.23 -28.83
N ILE A 170 0.66 11.95 -29.15
CA ILE A 170 0.15 11.54 -30.47
C ILE A 170 -1.26 12.10 -30.70
N CYS A 171 -2.15 11.95 -29.71
CA CYS A 171 -3.53 12.43 -29.79
C CYS A 171 -3.61 13.95 -29.86
N LEU A 172 -2.75 14.63 -29.08
CA LEU A 172 -2.74 16.09 -28.97
C LEU A 172 -2.18 16.82 -30.21
N GLN A 173 -1.73 16.08 -31.24
CA GLN A 173 -1.39 16.69 -32.54
C GLN A 173 -2.62 17.24 -33.26
N CYS A 174 -3.81 16.70 -32.96
CA CYS A 174 -5.08 17.11 -33.58
C CYS A 174 -6.19 17.40 -32.56
N HIS A 175 -6.17 16.75 -31.39
CA HIS A 175 -7.19 16.95 -30.37
C HIS A 175 -6.76 17.98 -29.32
N GLU A 176 -7.69 18.89 -29.00
CA GLU A 176 -7.57 19.74 -27.82
C GLU A 176 -8.25 19.04 -26.62
N GLU A 177 -7.80 19.35 -25.40
CA GLU A 177 -8.31 18.77 -24.15
C GLU A 177 -9.76 19.21 -23.78
N GLY A 178 -10.46 19.93 -24.67
CA GLY A 178 -11.84 20.38 -24.48
C GLY A 178 -12.88 19.25 -24.41
N GLY A 179 -14.09 19.55 -23.94
CA GLY A 179 -15.23 18.59 -23.95
C GLY A 179 -15.23 17.54 -22.81
N HIS A 180 -14.28 17.63 -21.89
CA HIS A 180 -14.14 16.74 -20.73
C HIS A 180 -14.62 17.37 -19.42
N GLU A 181 -15.52 18.36 -19.48
CA GLU A 181 -16.10 19.03 -18.30
C GLU A 181 -16.84 18.06 -17.37
N TRP A 182 -17.21 16.90 -17.91
CA TRP A 182 -17.86 15.84 -17.18
C TRP A 182 -16.93 15.08 -16.22
N LEU A 183 -15.61 15.13 -16.45
CA LEU A 183 -14.64 14.35 -15.70
C LEU A 183 -14.23 15.09 -14.39
N PRO A 184 -14.54 14.54 -13.19
CA PRO A 184 -14.16 15.18 -11.94
C PRO A 184 -12.64 15.26 -11.80
N GLN A 185 -12.08 16.37 -11.32
CA GLN A 185 -10.62 16.55 -11.21
C GLN A 185 -9.91 16.18 -12.53
N ARG A 186 -10.43 16.67 -13.66
CA ARG A 186 -9.95 16.37 -15.01
C ARG A 186 -8.44 16.44 -15.14
N GLU A 187 -7.82 17.43 -14.51
CA GLU A 187 -6.38 17.72 -14.55
C GLU A 187 -5.57 16.67 -13.80
N VAL A 188 -6.16 16.02 -12.78
CA VAL A 188 -5.57 14.85 -12.12
C VAL A 188 -5.72 13.62 -13.01
N HIS A 189 -6.91 13.40 -13.58
CA HIS A 189 -7.11 12.28 -14.51
C HIS A 189 -6.17 12.37 -15.71
N PHE A 190 -6.00 13.53 -16.35
CA PHE A 190 -5.07 13.71 -17.47
C PHE A 190 -3.60 13.60 -17.07
N ARG A 191 -3.28 13.85 -15.80
CA ARG A 191 -1.92 13.63 -15.29
C ARG A 191 -1.57 12.14 -15.16
N TYR A 192 -2.55 11.30 -14.85
CA TYR A 192 -2.32 9.89 -14.51
C TYR A 192 -2.88 8.89 -15.52
N LEU A 193 -3.78 9.32 -16.43
CA LEU A 193 -4.42 8.50 -17.44
C LEU A 193 -4.12 9.04 -18.84
N GLU A 194 -3.91 8.12 -19.78
CA GLU A 194 -3.84 8.44 -21.21
C GLU A 194 -5.22 8.35 -21.88
N CYS A 195 -5.41 9.03 -23.02
CA CYS A 195 -6.70 9.12 -23.71
C CYS A 195 -7.30 7.73 -24.03
N THR A 196 -6.46 6.76 -24.40
CA THR A 196 -6.87 5.39 -24.77
C THR A 196 -7.42 4.59 -23.61
N VAL A 197 -7.21 5.04 -22.37
CA VAL A 197 -7.88 4.49 -21.18
C VAL A 197 -9.39 4.58 -21.37
N CYS A 198 -9.93 5.73 -21.75
CA CYS A 198 -11.38 5.89 -21.97
C CYS A 198 -11.77 5.65 -23.42
N HIS A 199 -11.00 6.21 -24.37
CA HIS A 199 -11.35 6.22 -25.78
C HIS A 199 -11.00 4.92 -26.52
N SER A 200 -10.47 3.90 -25.84
CA SER A 200 -10.39 2.53 -26.34
C SER A 200 -10.93 1.54 -25.29
N PRO A 201 -12.27 1.44 -25.15
CA PRO A 201 -12.88 0.64 -24.07
C PRO A 201 -12.49 -0.84 -24.13
N ARG A 202 -12.28 -1.38 -25.34
CA ARG A 202 -11.91 -2.78 -25.58
C ARG A 202 -10.43 -3.09 -25.35
N ALA A 203 -9.57 -2.08 -25.16
CA ALA A 203 -8.18 -2.32 -24.79
C ALA A 203 -8.10 -3.03 -23.44
N GLU A 204 -7.19 -3.98 -23.30
CA GLU A 204 -6.93 -4.63 -22.02
C GLU A 204 -6.09 -3.70 -21.15
N LYS A 205 -6.59 -3.37 -19.97
CA LYS A 205 -5.99 -2.38 -19.06
C LYS A 205 -5.57 -3.06 -17.77
N GLY A 206 -4.43 -2.67 -17.25
CA GLY A 206 -3.90 -3.15 -15.98
C GLY A 206 -3.58 -1.99 -15.06
N LEU A 207 -3.68 -2.25 -13.75
CA LEU A 207 -3.14 -1.35 -12.74
C LEU A 207 -1.83 -1.92 -12.23
N LEU A 208 -0.74 -1.20 -12.47
CA LEU A 208 0.58 -1.56 -12.02
C LEU A 208 0.90 -0.83 -10.73
N PHE A 209 1.62 -1.48 -9.84
CA PHE A 209 2.07 -0.92 -8.59
C PHE A 209 3.59 -1.01 -8.47
N HIS A 210 4.18 0.06 -7.96
CA HIS A 210 5.61 0.23 -7.77
C HIS A 210 5.90 0.69 -6.33
N PHE A 211 7.03 0.26 -5.79
CA PHE A 211 7.46 0.74 -4.48
C PHE A 211 8.23 2.06 -4.61
N TYR A 212 7.89 3.00 -3.75
CA TYR A 212 8.57 4.28 -3.60
C TYR A 212 8.92 4.52 -2.14
N ALA A 213 9.89 5.41 -1.92
CA ALA A 213 10.26 5.90 -0.60
C ALA A 213 10.61 7.39 -0.66
N LYS A 214 10.81 7.98 0.52
CA LYS A 214 11.39 9.31 0.64
C LYS A 214 12.90 9.21 0.83
N ASP A 215 13.66 10.03 0.11
CA ASP A 215 15.10 10.17 0.36
C ASP A 215 15.39 11.01 1.62
N GLU A 216 16.66 11.36 1.83
CA GLU A 216 17.09 12.19 2.96
C GLU A 216 16.49 13.61 2.92
N GLU A 217 16.33 14.16 1.72
CA GLU A 217 15.69 15.46 1.47
C GLU A 217 14.15 15.39 1.51
N GLY A 218 13.58 14.20 1.59
CA GLY A 218 12.14 13.97 1.61
C GLY A 218 11.47 13.92 0.23
N ARG A 219 12.26 13.87 -0.85
CA ARG A 219 11.80 13.71 -2.23
C ARG A 219 11.39 12.27 -2.49
N LYS A 220 10.43 12.08 -3.40
CA LYS A 220 9.97 10.77 -3.86
C LYS A 220 11.06 10.13 -4.74
N VAL A 221 11.47 8.92 -4.38
CA VAL A 221 12.40 8.10 -5.17
C VAL A 221 11.84 6.68 -5.35
N PRO A 222 11.93 6.08 -6.55
CA PRO A 222 11.56 4.68 -6.76
C PRO A 222 12.53 3.77 -6.00
N LEU A 223 12.04 2.66 -5.45
CA LEU A 223 12.89 1.63 -4.87
C LEU A 223 13.33 0.65 -5.95
N ASP A 224 14.63 0.59 -6.22
CA ASP A 224 15.23 -0.31 -7.18
C ASP A 224 15.75 -1.60 -6.50
N TYR A 225 16.44 -2.45 -7.26
CA TYR A 225 16.91 -3.73 -6.75
C TYR A 225 17.95 -3.55 -5.62
N GLU A 226 18.79 -2.52 -5.68
CA GLU A 226 19.86 -2.25 -4.73
C GLU A 226 19.33 -1.86 -3.36
N GLU A 227 18.24 -1.09 -3.28
CA GLU A 227 17.57 -0.82 -2.00
C GLU A 227 16.87 -2.07 -1.44
N LEU A 228 16.31 -2.91 -2.33
CA LEU A 228 15.48 -4.05 -1.92
C LEU A 228 16.26 -5.34 -1.66
N LYS A 229 17.47 -5.52 -2.23
CA LYS A 229 18.25 -6.77 -2.14
C LYS A 229 18.55 -7.18 -0.70
N GLY A 230 18.72 -6.23 0.21
CA GLY A 230 18.95 -6.49 1.64
C GLY A 230 17.79 -7.24 2.29
N PHE A 231 16.56 -6.97 1.83
CA PHE A 231 15.34 -7.61 2.30
C PHE A 231 15.10 -8.98 1.65
N ALA A 232 15.77 -9.27 0.54
CA ALA A 232 15.65 -10.54 -0.20
C ALA A 232 16.74 -11.57 0.11
N ARG A 233 17.70 -11.29 1.00
CA ARG A 233 18.85 -12.19 1.30
C ARG A 233 18.45 -13.62 1.65
N LYS A 234 17.39 -13.80 2.45
CA LYS A 234 16.87 -15.13 2.84
C LYS A 234 16.28 -15.92 1.66
N TYR A 235 15.99 -15.24 0.56
CA TYR A 235 15.37 -15.79 -0.65
C TYR A 235 16.36 -15.79 -1.83
N GLY A 236 17.67 -15.83 -1.56
CA GLY A 236 18.69 -15.84 -2.61
C GLY A 236 18.82 -14.52 -3.37
N GLY A 237 18.30 -13.42 -2.83
CA GLY A 237 18.22 -12.12 -3.50
C GLY A 237 16.97 -11.95 -4.36
N ASP A 238 16.05 -12.92 -4.38
CA ASP A 238 14.78 -12.80 -5.10
C ASP A 238 13.79 -11.94 -4.30
N VAL A 239 13.64 -10.68 -4.72
CA VAL A 239 12.73 -9.70 -4.10
C VAL A 239 11.27 -10.16 -4.23
N ALA A 240 10.92 -10.84 -5.32
CA ALA A 240 9.56 -11.29 -5.56
C ALA A 240 9.13 -12.34 -4.52
N LYS A 241 9.98 -13.34 -4.27
CA LYS A 241 9.77 -14.34 -3.19
C LYS A 241 9.84 -13.75 -1.79
N ALA A 242 10.52 -12.62 -1.62
CA ALA A 242 10.56 -11.95 -0.32
C ALA A 242 9.24 -11.24 0.02
N ILE A 243 8.46 -10.89 -1.00
CA ILE A 243 7.16 -10.22 -0.90
C ILE A 243 6.04 -11.24 -0.85
N ASP A 244 5.95 -12.15 -1.84
CA ASP A 244 5.06 -13.33 -1.83
C ASP A 244 5.63 -14.36 -0.85
N PHE A 245 5.29 -14.17 0.43
CA PHE A 245 5.87 -14.90 1.53
C PHE A 245 5.24 -16.28 1.72
N ASN A 246 3.94 -16.39 1.44
CA ASN A 246 3.26 -17.68 1.51
C ASN A 246 3.48 -18.52 0.24
N GLY A 247 4.00 -17.93 -0.84
CA GLY A 247 4.39 -18.61 -2.06
C GLY A 247 3.20 -19.08 -2.89
N ASN A 248 2.04 -18.44 -2.73
CA ASN A 248 0.80 -18.80 -3.43
C ASN A 248 0.73 -18.23 -4.86
N GLY A 249 1.70 -17.38 -5.26
CA GLY A 249 1.79 -16.77 -6.58
C GLY A 249 0.89 -15.53 -6.77
N VAL A 250 0.19 -15.07 -5.74
CA VAL A 250 -0.63 -13.85 -5.74
C VAL A 250 -0.31 -13.05 -4.49
N VAL A 251 0.26 -11.86 -4.66
CA VAL A 251 0.60 -11.00 -3.53
C VAL A 251 -0.67 -10.43 -2.91
N GLU A 252 -0.85 -10.66 -1.61
CA GLU A 252 -2.02 -10.22 -0.86
C GLU A 252 -1.74 -8.92 -0.07
N VAL A 253 -2.79 -8.19 0.32
CA VAL A 253 -2.63 -6.89 1.00
C VAL A 253 -1.85 -6.99 2.31
N PHE A 254 -2.00 -8.10 3.06
CA PHE A 254 -1.25 -8.29 4.29
C PHE A 254 0.26 -8.49 4.02
N GLU A 255 0.62 -9.09 2.89
CA GLU A 255 2.02 -9.30 2.50
C GLU A 255 2.68 -7.98 2.12
N ILE A 256 1.97 -7.13 1.38
CA ILE A 256 2.40 -5.76 1.08
C ILE A 256 2.65 -5.00 2.38
N ASN A 257 1.66 -4.98 3.29
CA ASN A 257 1.78 -4.26 4.56
C ASN A 257 2.93 -4.78 5.42
N ARG A 258 3.09 -6.11 5.50
CA ARG A 258 4.21 -6.76 6.18
C ARG A 258 5.55 -6.36 5.55
N PHE A 259 5.63 -6.33 4.22
CA PHE A 259 6.85 -5.95 3.52
C PHE A 259 7.18 -4.47 3.73
N LEU A 260 6.21 -3.55 3.58
CA LEU A 260 6.37 -2.12 3.88
C LEU A 260 6.83 -1.88 5.33
N ALA A 261 6.26 -2.60 6.31
CA ALA A 261 6.69 -2.51 7.70
C ALA A 261 8.14 -2.99 7.88
N ARG A 262 8.53 -4.05 7.15
CA ARG A 262 9.91 -4.55 7.15
C ARG A 262 10.87 -3.54 6.53
N LEU A 263 10.49 -2.87 5.43
CA LEU A 263 11.27 -1.79 4.82
C LEU A 263 11.51 -0.65 5.80
N ARG A 264 10.45 -0.18 6.48
CA ARG A 264 10.55 0.85 7.54
C ARG A 264 11.53 0.45 8.63
N LYS A 265 11.39 -0.78 9.14
CA LYS A 265 12.28 -1.32 10.18
C LYS A 265 13.74 -1.45 9.70
N GLY A 266 13.94 -1.68 8.41
CA GLY A 266 15.25 -1.75 7.77
C GLY A 266 15.84 -0.40 7.38
N GLY A 267 15.22 0.72 7.78
CA GLY A 267 15.76 2.07 7.57
C GLY A 267 15.26 2.78 6.32
N ILE A 268 14.40 2.16 5.50
CA ILE A 268 13.78 2.86 4.36
C ILE A 268 12.76 3.86 4.89
N ARG A 269 12.93 5.14 4.53
CA ARG A 269 12.12 6.24 5.06
C ARG A 269 10.79 6.34 4.32
N SER A 270 9.70 6.17 5.08
CA SER A 270 8.32 6.32 4.62
C SER A 270 8.02 5.60 3.28
N PRO A 271 8.23 4.27 3.17
CA PRO A 271 7.93 3.54 1.95
C PRO A 271 6.42 3.42 1.73
N TRP A 272 5.99 3.51 0.47
CA TRP A 272 4.62 3.29 0.02
C TRP A 272 4.59 2.57 -1.34
N LEU A 273 3.37 2.24 -1.76
CA LEU A 273 3.09 1.66 -3.06
C LEU A 273 2.34 2.70 -3.89
N GLU A 274 2.76 2.92 -5.13
CA GLU A 274 2.14 3.87 -6.06
C GLU A 274 1.69 3.17 -7.32
N GLU A 275 0.52 3.59 -7.79
CA GLU A 275 -0.22 3.02 -8.90
C GLU A 275 0.04 3.73 -10.23
N GLU A 276 -0.01 2.97 -11.32
CA GLU A 276 0.02 3.46 -12.69
C GLU A 276 -0.95 2.64 -13.54
N VAL A 277 -1.81 3.30 -14.31
CA VAL A 277 -2.68 2.62 -15.28
C VAL A 277 -1.91 2.39 -16.56
N LEU A 278 -1.88 1.14 -17.03
CA LEU A 278 -1.19 0.75 -18.24
C LEU A 278 -2.14 0.03 -19.20
N ILE A 279 -2.04 0.34 -20.49
CA ILE A 279 -2.62 -0.48 -21.55
C ILE A 279 -1.76 -1.73 -21.75
N LEU A 280 -2.27 -2.90 -21.34
CA LEU A 280 -1.60 -4.20 -21.47
C LEU A 280 -1.70 -4.74 -22.89
N ARG A 281 -2.87 -4.58 -23.53
CA ARG A 281 -3.09 -4.90 -24.93
C ARG A 281 -3.88 -3.78 -25.60
N PRO A 282 -3.24 -2.99 -26.48
CA PRO A 282 -3.94 -1.98 -27.26
C PRO A 282 -5.04 -2.59 -28.12
N TYR A 283 -6.09 -1.82 -28.37
CA TYR A 283 -7.17 -2.18 -29.27
C TYR A 283 -7.55 -0.94 -30.07
N HIS A 284 -7.59 -1.03 -31.40
CA HIS A 284 -7.66 0.15 -32.27
C HIS A 284 -9.09 0.64 -32.56
N SER A 285 -10.04 0.48 -31.62
CA SER A 285 -11.41 0.99 -31.77
C SER A 285 -11.60 2.31 -31.01
N TYR A 286 -11.06 3.39 -31.56
CA TYR A 286 -11.14 4.71 -30.96
C TYR A 286 -12.55 5.30 -31.07
N THR A 287 -13.16 5.68 -29.94
CA THR A 287 -14.56 6.14 -29.88
C THR A 287 -14.75 7.27 -28.89
N ASP A 288 -15.76 8.12 -29.12
CA ASP A 288 -16.29 9.12 -28.19
C ASP A 288 -17.49 8.59 -27.37
N GLU A 289 -17.97 7.39 -27.65
CA GLU A 289 -19.06 6.70 -26.94
C GLU A 289 -18.61 6.16 -25.57
N VAL A 290 -18.28 7.07 -24.65
CA VAL A 290 -17.73 6.77 -23.32
C VAL A 290 -18.77 6.79 -22.20
N GLU A 291 -20.07 6.79 -22.52
CA GLU A 291 -21.16 6.94 -21.53
C GLU A 291 -21.06 5.91 -20.39
N HIS A 292 -20.80 4.65 -20.72
CA HIS A 292 -20.59 3.57 -19.77
C HIS A 292 -19.35 3.75 -18.87
N ILE A 293 -18.36 4.54 -19.31
CA ILE A 293 -17.14 4.85 -18.54
C ILE A 293 -17.37 6.02 -17.57
N LYS A 294 -18.43 6.83 -17.79
CA LYS A 294 -18.78 7.95 -16.89
C LYS A 294 -19.28 7.49 -15.51
N ASP A 295 -19.59 6.20 -15.34
CA ASP A 295 -19.83 5.62 -14.02
C ASP A 295 -18.51 5.43 -13.27
N CYS A 296 -18.31 6.20 -12.21
CA CYS A 296 -17.12 6.14 -11.34
C CYS A 296 -16.82 4.71 -10.85
N THR A 297 -17.83 3.85 -10.70
CA THR A 297 -17.66 2.48 -10.20
C THR A 297 -16.88 1.57 -11.14
N MET A 298 -16.78 1.96 -12.42
CA MET A 298 -15.96 1.27 -13.42
C MET A 298 -14.49 1.23 -13.01
N CYS A 299 -14.00 2.30 -12.37
CA CYS A 299 -12.59 2.47 -12.01
C CYS A 299 -12.35 2.56 -10.49
N HIS A 300 -13.29 3.11 -9.72
CA HIS A 300 -13.14 3.43 -8.29
C HIS A 300 -13.89 2.46 -7.37
N THR A 301 -13.72 1.15 -7.59
CA THR A 301 -14.21 0.10 -6.68
C THR A 301 -13.18 -1.01 -6.51
N SER A 302 -13.26 -1.77 -5.41
CA SER A 302 -12.36 -2.93 -5.20
C SER A 302 -12.47 -4.00 -6.29
N LYS A 303 -13.63 -4.04 -6.96
CA LYS A 303 -13.93 -4.96 -8.07
C LYS A 303 -14.02 -4.25 -9.41
N ALA A 304 -13.37 -3.09 -9.55
CA ALA A 304 -13.37 -2.29 -10.77
C ALA A 304 -13.23 -3.18 -12.01
N PRO A 305 -14.28 -3.29 -12.84
CA PRO A 305 -14.29 -4.17 -14.01
C PRO A 305 -13.28 -3.71 -15.05
N PHE A 306 -12.92 -2.44 -15.02
CA PHE A 306 -12.04 -1.79 -15.98
C PHE A 306 -10.59 -2.31 -15.94
N TYR A 307 -10.10 -2.69 -14.75
CA TYR A 307 -8.77 -3.27 -14.61
C TYR A 307 -8.84 -4.79 -14.74
N SER A 308 -8.41 -5.30 -15.89
CA SER A 308 -8.34 -6.74 -16.15
C SER A 308 -7.36 -7.45 -15.21
N ARG A 309 -6.26 -6.78 -14.85
CA ARG A 309 -5.17 -7.31 -14.02
C ARG A 309 -4.65 -6.23 -13.10
N VAL A 310 -4.27 -6.62 -11.89
CA VAL A 310 -3.54 -5.79 -10.95
C VAL A 310 -2.19 -6.44 -10.71
N ILE A 311 -1.12 -5.68 -10.88
CA ILE A 311 0.24 -6.20 -11.00
C ILE A 311 1.16 -5.44 -10.06
N LEU A 312 1.87 -6.15 -9.20
CA LEU A 312 2.99 -5.59 -8.45
C LEU A 312 4.28 -5.77 -9.26
N ARG A 313 4.91 -4.67 -9.65
CA ARG A 313 6.12 -4.66 -10.45
C ARG A 313 7.34 -4.47 -9.56
N VAL A 314 8.20 -5.48 -9.50
CA VAL A 314 9.35 -5.53 -8.60
C VAL A 314 10.67 -5.64 -9.37
N PRO A 315 11.72 -4.91 -8.97
CA PRO A 315 12.99 -4.93 -9.68
C PRO A 315 13.74 -6.26 -9.49
N LYS A 316 14.43 -6.72 -10.53
CA LYS A 316 15.20 -7.98 -10.53
C LYS A 316 16.71 -7.75 -10.43
N LYS A 317 17.40 -8.77 -9.90
CA LYS A 317 18.87 -8.86 -9.94
C LYS A 317 19.36 -8.86 -11.39
N GLY A 318 20.30 -7.96 -11.71
CA GLY A 318 20.85 -7.84 -13.07
C GLY A 318 20.00 -7.01 -14.04
N GLY A 319 18.98 -6.31 -13.54
CA GLY A 319 18.14 -5.41 -14.32
C GLY A 319 16.81 -6.02 -14.74
N GLY A 320 15.89 -5.14 -15.18
CA GLY A 320 14.53 -5.53 -15.56
C GLY A 320 13.60 -5.72 -14.36
N TRP A 321 12.43 -6.29 -14.66
CA TRP A 321 11.30 -6.32 -13.73
C TRP A 321 10.67 -7.72 -13.64
N ALA A 322 10.13 -8.05 -12.47
CA ALA A 322 9.19 -9.14 -12.26
C ALA A 322 7.78 -8.57 -12.08
N ASN A 323 6.80 -9.22 -12.69
CA ASN A 323 5.40 -8.84 -12.60
C ASN A 323 4.69 -9.91 -11.77
N LEU A 324 4.28 -9.55 -10.56
CA LEU A 324 3.54 -10.42 -9.66
C LEU A 324 2.05 -10.10 -9.75
N PRO A 325 1.16 -11.10 -9.88
CA PRO A 325 -0.27 -10.90 -9.68
C PRO A 325 -0.50 -10.32 -8.28
N LEU A 326 -1.31 -9.27 -8.19
CA LEU A 326 -1.68 -8.62 -6.94
C LEU A 326 -3.18 -8.85 -6.73
N ASP A 327 -3.57 -9.18 -5.50
CA ASP A 327 -4.98 -9.28 -5.14
C ASP A 327 -5.69 -7.93 -5.38
N LYS A 328 -6.82 -7.95 -6.10
CA LYS A 328 -7.66 -6.77 -6.36
C LYS A 328 -8.17 -6.09 -5.08
N ALA A 329 -8.19 -6.78 -3.93
CA ALA A 329 -8.47 -6.17 -2.63
C ALA A 329 -7.53 -4.99 -2.31
N VAL A 330 -6.35 -4.92 -2.96
CA VAL A 330 -5.45 -3.77 -2.87
C VAL A 330 -6.13 -2.47 -3.31
N LEU A 331 -7.01 -2.50 -4.31
CA LEU A 331 -7.70 -1.32 -4.85
C LEU A 331 -8.55 -0.60 -3.79
N ALA A 332 -9.05 -1.33 -2.78
CA ALA A 332 -9.79 -0.76 -1.66
C ALA A 332 -8.91 -0.19 -0.55
N LYS A 333 -7.64 -0.59 -0.48
CA LYS A 333 -6.78 -0.37 0.69
C LYS A 333 -5.55 0.46 0.38
N ILE A 334 -5.14 0.49 -0.89
CA ILE A 334 -3.95 1.10 -1.46
C ILE A 334 -4.29 1.34 -2.95
N PRO A 335 -4.88 2.49 -3.31
CA PRO A 335 -4.17 3.76 -3.22
C PRO A 335 -5.03 4.96 -2.72
N SER A 336 -4.51 6.17 -2.90
CA SER A 336 -5.05 7.48 -2.48
C SER A 336 -6.46 7.84 -2.95
N ILE A 337 -7.11 6.98 -3.74
CA ILE A 337 -8.44 7.22 -4.30
C ILE A 337 -9.41 6.23 -3.63
N PRO A 338 -10.45 6.70 -2.91
CA PRO A 338 -11.38 5.80 -2.24
C PRO A 338 -12.06 4.86 -3.23
N ALA A 339 -11.92 3.56 -2.99
CA ALA A 339 -12.86 2.62 -3.54
C ALA A 339 -14.23 2.89 -2.90
N LYS A 340 -15.25 3.18 -3.72
CA LYS A 340 -16.60 3.55 -3.26
C LYS A 340 -17.16 2.53 -2.25
N ASP A 341 -16.92 1.25 -2.50
CA ASP A 341 -17.35 0.17 -1.62
C ASP A 341 -16.61 0.15 -0.26
N TYR A 342 -15.36 0.61 -0.21
CA TYR A 342 -14.64 0.77 1.05
C TYR A 342 -15.12 1.99 1.84
N PHE A 343 -15.41 3.10 1.16
CA PHE A 343 -15.92 4.31 1.81
C PHE A 343 -17.17 4.03 2.65
N TYR A 344 -18.11 3.21 2.15
CA TYR A 344 -19.31 2.83 2.90
C TYR A 344 -19.04 1.98 4.16
N THR A 345 -17.81 1.47 4.33
CA THR A 345 -17.40 0.79 5.57
C THR A 345 -16.89 1.74 6.65
N THR A 346 -16.60 3.00 6.30
CA THR A 346 -16.11 4.03 7.23
C THR A 346 -17.21 4.53 8.16
N VAL A 347 -16.83 5.31 9.18
CA VAL A 347 -17.81 5.96 10.05
C VAL A 347 -18.73 6.91 9.29
N HIS A 348 -18.25 7.61 8.25
CA HIS A 348 -19.10 8.51 7.46
C HIS A 348 -20.08 7.71 6.61
N GLY A 349 -19.57 6.75 5.84
CA GLY A 349 -20.39 5.95 4.93
C GLY A 349 -21.45 5.11 5.64
N ARG A 350 -21.15 4.53 6.82
CA ARG A 350 -22.14 3.80 7.64
C ARG A 350 -23.25 4.70 8.19
N ASN A 351 -22.99 5.99 8.34
CA ASN A 351 -23.98 6.98 8.80
C ASN A 351 -24.71 7.66 7.63
N GLY A 352 -24.57 7.14 6.39
CA GLY A 352 -25.29 7.63 5.23
C GLY A 352 -24.77 8.95 4.65
N VAL A 353 -23.53 9.33 4.99
CA VAL A 353 -22.86 10.47 4.36
C VAL A 353 -22.40 10.04 2.98
N GLU A 354 -22.87 10.72 1.94
CA GLU A 354 -22.49 10.52 0.55
C GLU A 354 -21.30 11.40 0.16
N CYS A 355 -20.66 11.08 -0.96
CA CYS A 355 -19.50 11.85 -1.46
C CYS A 355 -19.85 13.34 -1.61
N ILE A 356 -21.07 13.64 -2.07
CA ILE A 356 -21.55 14.99 -2.37
C ILE A 356 -21.79 15.85 -1.13
N ASP A 357 -21.96 15.22 0.02
CA ASP A 357 -22.22 15.92 1.28
C ASP A 357 -20.96 16.62 1.80
N CYS A 358 -19.79 16.03 1.54
CA CYS A 358 -18.50 16.65 1.86
C CYS A 358 -17.92 17.41 0.68
N HIS A 359 -18.02 16.85 -0.52
CA HIS A 359 -17.57 17.47 -1.74
C HIS A 359 -18.74 18.18 -2.41
N ALA A 360 -19.14 19.32 -1.85
CA ALA A 360 -20.33 20.07 -2.27
C ALA A 360 -20.32 20.47 -3.75
N ASP A 361 -19.15 20.56 -4.36
CA ASP A 361 -18.94 20.72 -5.81
C ASP A 361 -19.46 19.52 -6.65
N LEU A 362 -19.70 18.37 -6.04
CA LEU A 362 -20.41 17.22 -6.61
C LEU A 362 -21.95 17.35 -6.53
N THR A 363 -22.53 18.49 -6.16
CA THR A 363 -24.02 18.63 -6.11
C THR A 363 -24.69 18.62 -7.48
N ILE A 364 -23.94 18.88 -8.56
CA ILE A 364 -24.43 18.81 -9.96
C ILE A 364 -24.81 17.34 -10.34
N LEU A 365 -24.43 16.35 -9.54
CA LEU A 365 -24.69 14.92 -9.75
C LEU A 365 -26.15 14.46 -9.61
N ARG A 366 -27.07 15.35 -9.19
CA ARG A 366 -28.47 14.99 -8.91
C ARG A 366 -29.43 15.31 -10.06
N GLU A 367 -28.97 16.02 -11.08
CA GLU A 367 -29.72 16.23 -12.32
C GLU A 367 -29.38 15.12 -13.32
N LYS A 368 -30.35 14.68 -14.11
CA LYS A 368 -30.34 13.44 -14.91
C LYS A 368 -29.26 13.36 -16.01
N GLU A 369 -28.34 14.32 -16.09
CA GLU A 369 -27.34 14.45 -17.16
C GLU A 369 -25.90 14.41 -16.61
N GLY A 370 -25.52 13.28 -16.02
CA GLY A 370 -24.11 12.91 -15.81
C GLY A 370 -23.31 13.77 -14.83
N PHE A 371 -22.08 13.32 -14.57
CA PHE A 371 -21.14 14.01 -13.69
C PHE A 371 -20.64 15.27 -14.40
N GLN A 372 -20.72 16.46 -13.80
CA GLN A 372 -19.97 17.63 -14.24
C GLN A 372 -19.40 18.36 -13.03
N VAL A 373 -18.14 18.08 -12.70
CA VAL A 373 -17.41 18.76 -11.63
C VAL A 373 -16.07 19.22 -12.17
N LYS A 374 -15.97 20.52 -12.47
CA LYS A 374 -14.75 21.12 -13.03
C LYS A 374 -13.57 21.12 -12.04
N THR A 375 -13.85 21.20 -10.73
CA THR A 375 -12.84 21.12 -9.65
C THR A 375 -13.49 20.62 -8.38
N LEU A 376 -12.95 19.56 -7.74
CA LEU A 376 -13.39 19.25 -6.38
C LEU A 376 -12.89 20.34 -5.42
N GLY A 377 -13.83 20.98 -4.73
CA GLY A 377 -13.58 21.94 -3.69
C GLY A 377 -12.92 21.28 -2.48
N THR A 378 -12.45 22.10 -1.54
CA THR A 378 -12.00 21.57 -0.24
C THR A 378 -13.22 20.98 0.47
N PRO A 379 -13.14 19.74 0.99
CA PRO A 379 -14.28 19.11 1.64
C PRO A 379 -14.80 19.98 2.80
N VAL A 380 -16.11 20.11 2.91
CA VAL A 380 -16.77 20.97 3.89
C VAL A 380 -17.05 20.18 5.17
N CYS A 381 -16.06 20.09 6.05
CA CYS A 381 -16.21 19.36 7.31
C CYS A 381 -17.07 20.12 8.34
N GLU A 382 -17.01 21.45 8.33
CA GLU A 382 -17.63 22.31 9.35
C GLU A 382 -19.16 22.22 9.39
N HIS A 383 -19.80 21.85 8.28
CA HIS A 383 -21.25 21.71 8.22
C HIS A 383 -21.78 20.70 9.25
N CYS A 384 -21.05 19.61 9.48
CA CYS A 384 -21.39 18.59 10.47
C CYS A 384 -20.50 18.64 11.73
N HIS A 385 -19.29 19.21 11.63
CA HIS A 385 -18.29 19.23 12.71
C HIS A 385 -18.00 20.64 13.24
N GLU A 386 -19.02 21.49 13.35
CA GLU A 386 -18.89 22.90 13.76
C GLU A 386 -18.11 23.08 15.07
N GLU A 387 -18.52 22.40 16.14
CA GLU A 387 -17.88 22.51 17.46
C GLU A 387 -16.42 22.04 17.45
N VAL A 388 -16.13 20.96 16.71
CA VAL A 388 -14.76 20.45 16.53
C VAL A 388 -13.91 21.47 15.78
N MET A 389 -14.45 22.07 14.71
CA MET A 389 -13.73 23.08 13.92
C MET A 389 -13.48 24.35 14.73
N LYS A 390 -14.44 24.76 15.56
CA LYS A 390 -14.30 25.89 16.49
C LYS A 390 -13.18 25.66 17.49
N GLU A 391 -13.11 24.48 18.08
CA GLU A 391 -12.01 24.11 18.98
C GLU A 391 -10.66 24.05 18.25
N TYR A 392 -10.64 23.39 17.09
CA TYR A 392 -9.45 23.20 16.28
C TYR A 392 -8.77 24.52 15.86
N ARG A 393 -9.56 25.55 15.55
CA ARG A 393 -9.08 26.90 15.19
C ARG A 393 -8.16 27.53 16.26
N GLY A 394 -8.29 27.14 17.52
CA GLY A 394 -7.43 27.59 18.62
C GLY A 394 -6.06 26.91 18.69
N SER A 395 -5.89 25.78 17.98
CA SER A 395 -4.70 24.95 18.06
C SER A 395 -3.48 25.56 17.37
N LEU A 396 -2.29 25.10 17.76
CA LEU A 396 -1.05 25.45 17.05
C LEU A 396 -1.06 24.91 15.60
N HIS A 397 -1.69 23.77 15.35
CA HIS A 397 -1.77 23.17 14.03
C HIS A 397 -2.60 24.03 13.07
N ALA A 398 -3.67 24.66 13.55
CA ALA A 398 -4.50 25.56 12.74
C ALA A 398 -3.75 26.81 12.28
N LYS A 399 -2.74 27.27 13.06
CA LYS A 399 -1.86 28.38 12.68
C LYS A 399 -0.90 28.02 11.55
N VAL A 400 -0.54 26.74 11.43
CA VAL A 400 0.32 26.24 10.35
C VAL A 400 -0.50 26.04 9.07
N SER A 401 -1.67 25.41 9.18
CA SER A 401 -2.58 25.25 8.04
C SER A 401 -4.02 25.05 8.48
N LYS A 402 -4.93 25.79 7.84
CA LYS A 402 -6.39 25.64 7.99
C LYS A 402 -6.94 24.35 7.37
N LYS A 403 -6.12 23.64 6.55
CA LYS A 403 -6.51 22.44 5.80
C LYS A 403 -5.91 21.14 6.35
N ILE A 404 -5.19 21.19 7.46
CA ILE A 404 -4.46 20.02 7.97
C ILE A 404 -5.36 18.99 8.67
N CYS A 405 -6.66 19.26 8.85
CA CYS A 405 -7.62 18.32 9.45
C CYS A 405 -7.59 16.96 8.75
N PHE A 406 -7.60 16.97 7.40
CA PHE A 406 -7.49 15.75 6.60
C PHE A 406 -6.06 15.21 6.43
N GLY A 407 -5.06 15.94 6.94
CA GLY A 407 -3.69 15.45 7.07
C GLY A 407 -3.54 14.44 8.21
N CYS A 408 -4.38 14.59 9.25
CA CYS A 408 -4.46 13.72 10.42
C CYS A 408 -5.56 12.66 10.27
N HIS A 409 -6.73 13.05 9.76
CA HIS A 409 -7.87 12.17 9.55
C HIS A 409 -8.07 11.91 8.06
N ASP A 410 -8.08 10.67 7.62
CA ASP A 410 -8.51 10.36 6.26
C ASP A 410 -10.03 10.13 6.26
N PRO A 411 -10.86 11.04 5.71
CA PRO A 411 -12.32 10.86 5.69
C PRO A 411 -12.75 9.65 4.86
N HIS A 412 -11.88 9.18 3.97
CA HIS A 412 -12.11 8.01 3.12
C HIS A 412 -11.77 6.68 3.79
N SER A 413 -11.08 6.72 4.94
CA SER A 413 -10.66 5.51 5.65
C SER A 413 -10.75 5.65 7.18
N SER A 414 -11.54 6.61 7.68
CA SER A 414 -11.59 6.92 9.10
C SER A 414 -12.33 5.84 9.89
N VAL A 415 -11.73 5.46 11.01
CA VAL A 415 -12.33 4.65 12.07
C VAL A 415 -12.42 5.49 13.34
N PRO A 416 -13.30 5.15 14.31
CA PRO A 416 -13.35 5.84 15.59
C PRO A 416 -11.98 5.82 16.28
N PHE A 417 -11.56 6.94 16.86
CA PHE A 417 -10.26 7.06 17.53
C PHE A 417 -10.07 6.02 18.64
N SER A 418 -11.16 5.63 19.30
CA SER A 418 -11.20 4.58 20.33
C SER A 418 -10.77 3.20 19.82
N GLN A 419 -10.95 2.90 18.53
CA GLN A 419 -10.57 1.63 17.90
C GLN A 419 -9.08 1.56 17.53
N LEU A 420 -8.37 2.69 17.57
CA LEU A 420 -6.94 2.73 17.31
C LEU A 420 -6.16 2.40 18.59
N ASP A 421 -5.12 1.57 18.47
CA ASP A 421 -4.15 1.35 19.55
C ASP A 421 -3.17 2.53 19.69
N THR A 422 -2.35 2.51 20.76
CA THR A 422 -1.38 3.58 21.04
C THR A 422 -0.41 3.83 19.88
N ALA A 423 0.11 2.77 19.25
CA ALA A 423 1.08 2.89 18.17
C ALA A 423 0.43 3.45 16.90
N GLN A 424 -0.80 3.03 16.58
CA GLN A 424 -1.58 3.55 15.47
C GLN A 424 -1.90 5.05 15.64
N ARG A 425 -2.26 5.47 16.86
CA ARG A 425 -2.49 6.90 17.17
C ARG A 425 -1.20 7.72 17.04
N GLN A 426 -0.08 7.22 17.55
CA GLN A 426 1.23 7.86 17.37
C GLN A 426 1.66 7.93 15.89
N ALA A 427 1.29 6.94 15.08
CA ALA A 427 1.60 6.92 13.64
C ALA A 427 0.99 8.12 12.89
N VAL A 428 -0.17 8.62 13.33
CA VAL A 428 -0.81 9.81 12.76
C VAL A 428 0.10 11.03 12.92
N CYS A 429 0.63 11.25 14.12
CA CYS A 429 1.48 12.40 14.44
C CYS A 429 2.87 12.27 13.81
N THR A 430 3.46 11.07 13.89
CA THR A 430 4.83 10.82 13.41
C THR A 430 4.97 10.80 11.89
N LYS A 431 3.85 10.79 11.15
CA LYS A 431 3.81 11.08 9.70
C LYS A 431 4.50 12.40 9.36
N CYS A 432 4.31 13.42 10.21
CA CYS A 432 4.93 14.74 10.08
C CYS A 432 6.02 14.99 11.12
N HIS A 433 5.98 14.31 12.27
CA HIS A 433 6.96 14.44 13.37
C HIS A 433 7.81 13.16 13.54
N PRO A 434 8.66 12.78 12.58
CA PRO A 434 9.37 11.50 12.59
C PRO A 434 10.38 11.35 13.73
N ASN A 435 10.83 12.46 14.32
CA ASN A 435 11.82 12.50 15.40
C ASN A 435 11.20 12.86 16.76
N ALA A 436 9.91 12.60 16.94
CA ALA A 436 9.18 12.97 18.16
C ALA A 436 9.88 12.45 19.42
N GLU A 437 10.33 11.20 19.47
CA GLU A 437 10.96 10.63 20.67
C GLU A 437 12.23 11.37 21.10
N ARG A 438 13.09 11.78 20.15
CA ARG A 438 14.30 12.57 20.44
C ARG A 438 13.96 13.97 20.93
N ALA A 439 12.91 14.59 20.39
CA ALA A 439 12.45 15.90 20.84
C ALA A 439 11.90 15.88 22.28
N HIS A 440 11.70 14.70 22.87
CA HIS A 440 11.18 14.50 24.22
C HIS A 440 12.21 13.91 25.20
N ASP A 441 13.51 14.16 24.99
CA ASP A 441 14.57 13.77 25.93
C ASP A 441 14.43 14.38 27.34
N TRP A 442 13.61 15.42 27.48
CA TRP A 442 13.26 16.00 28.77
C TRP A 442 12.34 15.12 29.63
N LEU A 443 11.67 14.12 29.04
CA LEU A 443 10.68 13.28 29.70
C LEU A 443 11.35 12.11 30.43
N PRO A 444 11.21 11.99 31.77
CA PRO A 444 11.72 10.84 32.49
C PRO A 444 11.08 9.54 32.00
N GLN A 445 11.87 8.45 31.93
CA GLN A 445 11.39 7.15 31.43
C GLN A 445 10.64 7.27 30.09
N LYS A 446 11.16 8.08 29.15
CA LYS A 446 10.51 8.37 27.85
C LYS A 446 10.06 7.10 27.11
N ALA A 447 10.86 6.03 27.16
CA ALA A 447 10.54 4.78 26.48
C ALA A 447 9.24 4.16 27.00
N LEU A 448 8.97 4.24 28.30
CA LEU A 448 7.70 3.77 28.89
C LEU A 448 6.54 4.69 28.50
N HIS A 449 6.75 6.01 28.50
CA HIS A 449 5.71 6.96 28.07
C HIS A 449 5.32 6.73 26.59
N PHE A 450 6.29 6.58 25.69
CA PHE A 450 6.03 6.28 24.28
C PHE A 450 5.48 4.86 24.08
N LYS A 451 5.75 3.91 24.98
CA LYS A 451 5.17 2.57 24.91
C LYS A 451 3.68 2.57 25.27
N TYR A 452 3.28 3.32 26.29
CA TYR A 452 1.93 3.23 26.86
C TYR A 452 1.01 4.42 26.54
N LEU A 453 1.55 5.58 26.20
CA LEU A 453 0.80 6.82 25.97
C LEU A 453 0.92 7.29 24.52
N GLU A 454 -0.17 7.84 24.00
CA GLU A 454 -0.18 8.52 22.71
C GLU A 454 -0.04 10.04 22.87
N CYS A 455 0.26 10.76 21.78
CA CYS A 455 0.68 12.16 21.83
C CYS A 455 -0.38 13.11 22.42
N THR A 456 -1.67 12.88 22.15
CA THR A 456 -2.76 13.76 22.59
C THR A 456 -2.99 13.71 24.10
N MET A 457 -2.49 12.67 24.78
CA MET A 457 -2.44 12.58 26.25
C MET A 457 -1.82 13.84 26.87
N CYS A 458 -0.79 14.41 26.24
CA CYS A 458 -0.11 15.63 26.71
C CYS A 458 -0.39 16.85 25.82
N HIS A 459 -0.51 16.64 24.50
CA HIS A 459 -0.67 17.72 23.53
C HIS A 459 -2.12 18.17 23.33
N SER A 460 -3.07 17.54 24.01
CA SER A 460 -4.47 17.97 24.07
C SER A 460 -4.92 18.12 25.53
N PRO A 461 -4.58 19.24 26.20
CA PRO A 461 -4.75 19.40 27.64
C PRO A 461 -6.21 19.31 28.09
N GLN A 462 -7.13 19.78 27.25
CA GLN A 462 -8.57 19.78 27.50
C GLN A 462 -9.24 18.45 27.14
N ALA A 463 -8.48 17.48 26.63
CA ALA A 463 -9.00 16.15 26.35
C ALA A 463 -9.41 15.45 27.64
N GLU A 464 -10.57 14.82 27.60
CA GLU A 464 -11.02 13.97 28.66
C GLU A 464 -10.26 12.66 28.60
N ARG A 465 -9.61 12.31 29.71
CA ARG A 465 -8.76 11.13 29.83
C ARG A 465 -9.36 10.18 30.84
N GLY A 466 -9.14 8.90 30.65
CA GLY A 466 -9.50 7.88 31.62
C GLY A 466 -8.64 6.65 31.50
N ILE A 467 -8.78 5.79 32.51
CA ILE A 467 -8.14 4.48 32.55
C ILE A 467 -9.15 3.47 32.05
N VAL A 468 -8.76 2.72 31.03
CA VAL A 468 -9.58 1.67 30.44
C VAL A 468 -8.92 0.33 30.73
N PHE A 469 -9.65 -0.50 31.45
CA PHE A 469 -9.31 -1.89 31.70
C PHE A 469 -9.79 -2.76 30.54
N TYR A 470 -9.08 -3.83 30.24
CA TYR A 470 -9.50 -4.83 29.27
C TYR A 470 -9.07 -6.22 29.74
N LEU A 471 -9.79 -7.25 29.30
CA LEU A 471 -9.46 -8.64 29.63
C LEU A 471 -8.26 -9.10 28.79
N ARG A 472 -7.24 -9.65 29.44
CA ARG A 472 -6.06 -10.21 28.76
C ARG A 472 -5.67 -11.57 29.31
N GLY A 473 -5.11 -12.40 28.43
CA GLY A 473 -4.43 -13.63 28.78
C GLY A 473 -2.92 -13.39 28.88
N VAL A 474 -2.29 -14.08 29.81
CA VAL A 474 -0.82 -14.16 29.93
C VAL A 474 -0.43 -15.61 29.71
N SER A 475 0.43 -15.88 28.73
CA SER A 475 0.94 -17.23 28.45
C SER A 475 1.96 -17.67 29.51
N LYS A 476 2.25 -18.98 29.58
CA LYS A 476 3.34 -19.51 30.44
C LYS A 476 4.72 -18.92 30.14
N GLY A 477 4.91 -18.32 28.96
CA GLY A 477 6.13 -17.62 28.57
C GLY A 477 6.15 -16.14 28.95
N GLY A 478 5.11 -15.65 29.64
CA GLY A 478 4.96 -14.24 30.00
C GLY A 478 4.45 -13.33 28.87
N GLU A 479 4.10 -13.88 27.71
CA GLU A 479 3.53 -13.11 26.60
C GLU A 479 2.07 -12.74 26.90
N GLU A 480 1.73 -11.47 26.73
CA GLU A 480 0.41 -10.91 27.02
C GLU A 480 -0.39 -10.68 25.72
N PHE A 481 -1.68 -11.04 25.73
CA PHE A 481 -2.57 -10.82 24.58
C PHE A 481 -4.00 -10.48 25.03
N PRO A 482 -4.72 -9.60 24.32
CA PRO A 482 -6.10 -9.28 24.63
C PRO A 482 -7.03 -10.48 24.36
N LEU A 483 -8.03 -10.71 25.22
CA LEU A 483 -9.05 -11.74 25.01
C LEU A 483 -10.18 -11.19 24.14
N ARG A 484 -10.49 -11.89 23.04
CA ARG A 484 -11.61 -11.54 22.15
C ARG A 484 -12.89 -12.23 22.60
N TYR A 485 -14.02 -11.77 22.09
CA TYR A 485 -15.35 -12.34 22.38
C TYR A 485 -15.37 -13.88 22.22
N ARG A 486 -14.84 -14.38 21.10
CA ARG A 486 -14.76 -15.82 20.82
C ARG A 486 -13.89 -16.59 21.81
N ASP A 487 -12.81 -15.99 22.30
CA ASP A 487 -11.91 -16.63 23.27
C ASP A 487 -12.66 -16.83 24.61
N ILE A 488 -13.44 -15.83 25.02
CA ILE A 488 -14.25 -15.88 26.25
C ILE A 488 -15.47 -16.81 26.07
N ALA A 489 -16.15 -16.74 24.93
CA ALA A 489 -17.30 -17.61 24.64
C ALA A 489 -16.91 -19.09 24.63
N THR A 490 -15.78 -19.42 24.00
CA THR A 490 -15.21 -20.79 24.02
C THR A 490 -14.87 -21.23 25.44
N LEU A 491 -14.36 -20.31 26.27
CA LEU A 491 -14.00 -20.62 27.65
C LEU A 491 -15.23 -20.91 28.52
N MET A 492 -16.29 -20.10 28.33
CA MET A 492 -17.57 -20.25 29.01
C MET A 492 -18.37 -21.46 28.51
N ASP A 493 -18.12 -21.93 27.28
CA ASP A 493 -18.85 -23.04 26.63
C ASP A 493 -20.35 -22.73 26.55
N VAL A 494 -20.63 -21.50 26.13
CA VAL A 494 -21.96 -20.97 25.90
C VAL A 494 -21.97 -20.39 24.50
N ASP A 495 -22.99 -20.73 23.72
CA ASP A 495 -23.21 -20.11 22.42
C ASP A 495 -23.71 -18.67 22.62
N ASN A 496 -22.96 -17.71 22.07
CA ASN A 496 -23.26 -16.28 22.10
C ASN A 496 -23.56 -15.73 23.53
N PRO A 497 -22.61 -15.83 24.49
CA PRO A 497 -22.84 -15.34 25.84
C PRO A 497 -23.00 -13.83 25.90
N ASP A 498 -23.93 -13.36 26.72
CA ASP A 498 -24.06 -11.96 27.10
C ASP A 498 -23.01 -11.64 28.19
N LEU A 499 -21.83 -11.20 27.75
CA LEU A 499 -20.73 -10.92 28.66
C LEU A 499 -21.01 -9.73 29.58
N VAL A 500 -21.86 -8.80 29.15
CA VAL A 500 -22.25 -7.65 29.98
C VAL A 500 -23.03 -8.15 31.19
N LYS A 501 -24.09 -8.94 30.99
CA LYS A 501 -24.85 -9.54 32.09
C LYS A 501 -24.04 -10.53 32.93
N ALA A 502 -23.03 -11.17 32.34
CA ALA A 502 -22.17 -12.08 33.08
C ALA A 502 -21.26 -11.36 34.10
N ILE A 503 -20.91 -10.10 33.81
CA ILE A 503 -20.05 -9.26 34.64
C ILE A 503 -20.92 -8.37 35.55
N ASP A 504 -21.81 -7.57 34.96
CA ASP A 504 -22.79 -6.69 35.62
C ASP A 504 -23.99 -7.54 36.10
N ARG A 505 -23.88 -8.09 37.31
CA ARG A 505 -24.84 -9.07 37.83
C ARG A 505 -26.10 -8.41 38.37
N ASP A 506 -25.98 -7.17 38.87
CA ASP A 506 -27.12 -6.41 39.36
C ASP A 506 -27.81 -5.58 38.25
N GLY A 507 -27.16 -5.45 37.08
CA GLY A 507 -27.72 -4.82 35.88
C GLY A 507 -27.82 -3.31 35.99
N ASN A 508 -27.04 -2.69 36.88
CA ASN A 508 -27.12 -1.26 37.16
C ASN A 508 -26.33 -0.40 36.13
N GLY A 509 -25.56 -1.03 35.23
CA GLY A 509 -24.74 -0.35 34.22
C GLY A 509 -23.44 0.28 34.76
N PHE A 510 -23.00 -0.12 35.95
CA PHE A 510 -21.83 0.35 36.68
C PHE A 510 -21.15 -0.82 37.41
N LEU A 511 -19.92 -1.13 37.04
CA LEU A 511 -19.25 -2.31 37.57
C LEU A 511 -18.61 -2.04 38.92
N GLU A 512 -19.11 -2.71 39.95
CA GLU A 512 -18.44 -2.74 41.24
C GLU A 512 -17.16 -3.56 41.17
N SER A 513 -16.17 -3.20 41.99
CA SER A 513 -14.88 -3.92 42.02
C SER A 513 -15.04 -5.42 42.29
N ARG A 514 -16.04 -5.79 43.09
CA ARG A 514 -16.35 -7.18 43.42
C ARG A 514 -16.83 -7.97 42.21
N GLU A 515 -17.70 -7.39 41.40
CA GLU A 515 -18.24 -8.03 40.20
C GLU A 515 -17.15 -8.37 39.19
N VAL A 516 -16.27 -7.39 38.93
CA VAL A 516 -15.12 -7.57 38.03
C VAL A 516 -14.18 -8.66 38.57
N LEU A 517 -13.83 -8.61 39.86
CA LEU A 517 -12.93 -9.59 40.47
C LEU A 517 -13.54 -11.01 40.48
N ASP A 518 -14.84 -11.13 40.73
CA ASP A 518 -15.52 -12.43 40.74
C ASP A 518 -15.63 -13.01 39.32
N PHE A 519 -15.84 -12.17 38.31
CA PHE A 519 -15.77 -12.59 36.92
C PHE A 519 -14.35 -13.07 36.54
N LEU A 520 -13.29 -12.34 36.92
CA LEU A 520 -11.91 -12.78 36.69
C LEU A 520 -11.58 -14.10 37.39
N LYS A 521 -12.07 -14.31 38.62
CA LYS A 521 -11.92 -15.60 39.32
C LYS A 521 -12.59 -16.73 38.55
N MET A 522 -13.81 -16.50 38.06
CA MET A 522 -14.54 -17.46 37.24
C MET A 522 -13.76 -17.79 35.96
N LEU A 523 -13.29 -16.78 35.21
CA LEU A 523 -12.51 -17.00 34.00
C LEU A 523 -11.23 -17.80 34.30
N ASN A 524 -10.50 -17.48 35.37
CA ASN A 524 -9.30 -18.24 35.74
C ASN A 524 -9.60 -19.70 36.14
N PHE A 525 -10.72 -19.94 36.83
CA PHE A 525 -11.17 -21.29 37.18
C PHE A 525 -11.51 -22.13 35.94
N LEU A 526 -12.16 -21.53 34.94
CA LEU A 526 -12.46 -22.19 33.67
C LEU A 526 -11.17 -22.40 32.85
N ARG A 527 -10.30 -21.39 32.81
CA ARG A 527 -9.04 -21.41 32.07
C ARG A 527 -8.17 -22.60 32.45
N ALA A 528 -8.07 -22.87 33.75
CA ALA A 528 -7.30 -24.00 34.27
C ALA A 528 -7.74 -25.37 33.70
N ARG A 529 -8.99 -25.48 33.23
CA ARG A 529 -9.54 -26.70 32.62
C ARG A 529 -9.54 -26.68 31.10
N ARG A 530 -9.77 -25.51 30.49
CA ARG A 530 -10.14 -25.39 29.06
C ARG A 530 -9.12 -24.67 28.18
N MET A 531 -8.18 -23.90 28.75
CA MET A 531 -7.16 -23.18 27.97
C MET A 531 -5.74 -23.59 28.37
N LYS A 532 -5.21 -24.62 27.69
CA LYS A 532 -3.82 -25.05 27.86
C LYS A 532 -2.86 -23.98 27.28
N GLY A 533 -1.83 -23.61 28.05
CA GLY A 533 -0.79 -22.66 27.62
C GLY A 533 -0.95 -21.22 28.13
N VAL A 534 -2.15 -20.84 28.58
CA VAL A 534 -2.36 -19.59 29.32
C VAL A 534 -2.10 -19.84 30.81
N GLU A 535 -1.38 -18.94 31.47
CA GLU A 535 -0.99 -18.97 32.90
C GLU A 535 -1.88 -18.12 33.81
N THR A 536 -2.42 -17.01 33.31
CA THR A 536 -3.42 -16.22 34.04
C THR A 536 -4.29 -15.41 33.09
N ILE A 537 -5.52 -15.12 33.50
CA ILE A 537 -6.37 -14.10 32.90
C ILE A 537 -6.47 -12.97 33.91
N ASN A 538 -6.11 -11.75 33.50
CA ASN A 538 -6.18 -10.58 34.35
C ASN A 538 -6.61 -9.34 33.55
N LEU A 539 -6.58 -8.18 34.20
CA LEU A 539 -6.86 -6.91 33.54
C LEU A 539 -5.57 -6.32 32.98
N GLY A 540 -5.59 -6.04 31.69
CA GLY A 540 -4.69 -5.07 31.09
C GLY A 540 -5.21 -3.66 31.35
N VAL A 541 -4.29 -2.70 31.32
CA VAL A 541 -4.60 -1.29 31.55
C VAL A 541 -4.09 -0.48 30.37
N LYS A 542 -4.91 0.46 29.89
CA LYS A 542 -4.50 1.48 28.94
C LYS A 542 -5.05 2.83 29.40
N VAL A 543 -4.25 3.88 29.29
CA VAL A 543 -4.74 5.25 29.50
C VAL A 543 -5.17 5.78 28.14
N LEU A 544 -6.45 6.15 28.02
CA LEU A 544 -7.00 6.62 26.78
C LEU A 544 -7.57 8.03 26.93
N VAL A 545 -7.49 8.78 25.85
CA VAL A 545 -8.35 9.94 25.64
C VAL A 545 -9.74 9.43 25.29
N LEU A 546 -10.69 9.63 26.21
CA LEU A 546 -12.09 9.24 26.11
C LEU A 546 -12.87 10.23 25.24
N LYS A 547 -12.60 11.53 25.44
CA LYS A 547 -13.15 12.60 24.61
C LYS A 547 -11.99 13.46 24.09
N PRO A 548 -11.66 13.35 22.79
CA PRO A 548 -10.58 14.13 22.22
C PRO A 548 -10.93 15.61 22.19
N SER A 549 -9.97 16.44 22.58
CA SER A 549 -9.97 17.87 22.30
C SER A 549 -9.10 18.13 21.08
N HIS A 550 -9.58 18.94 20.14
CA HIS A 550 -8.86 19.30 18.92
C HIS A 550 -8.00 20.57 19.09
N ASN A 551 -7.89 21.08 20.32
CA ASN A 551 -7.04 22.22 20.67
C ASN A 551 -5.61 21.77 20.97
N PHE A 552 -4.88 21.34 19.94
CA PHE A 552 -3.51 20.85 20.08
C PHE A 552 -2.53 21.96 20.45
N THR A 553 -1.82 21.80 21.58
CA THR A 553 -0.91 22.81 22.14
C THR A 553 0.35 22.18 22.75
N ASP A 554 1.36 23.01 22.96
CA ASP A 554 2.61 22.68 23.64
C ASP A 554 2.68 23.23 25.08
N LYS A 555 1.61 23.89 25.58
CA LYS A 555 1.59 24.55 26.89
C LYS A 555 1.93 23.61 28.05
N TRP A 556 1.30 22.43 28.11
CA TRP A 556 1.56 21.44 29.16
C TRP A 556 2.99 20.90 29.09
N THR A 557 3.49 20.60 27.89
CA THR A 557 4.87 20.12 27.68
C THR A 557 5.92 21.20 27.94
N LYS A 558 5.59 22.49 27.74
CA LYS A 558 6.46 23.61 28.11
C LYS A 558 6.56 23.79 29.62
N ALA A 559 5.48 23.53 30.35
CA ALA A 559 5.48 23.60 31.81
C ALA A 559 6.31 22.46 32.46
N LYS A 560 6.43 21.30 31.79
CA LYS A 560 7.15 20.10 32.27
C LYS A 560 6.73 19.64 33.67
N ASP A 561 5.50 19.93 34.05
CA ASP A 561 4.96 19.62 35.37
C ASP A 561 4.46 18.17 35.41
N CYS A 562 5.28 17.29 35.98
CA CYS A 562 4.96 15.86 36.12
C CYS A 562 3.77 15.62 37.07
N SER A 563 3.46 16.57 37.97
CA SER A 563 2.39 16.40 38.97
C SER A 563 0.99 16.39 38.34
N LEU A 564 0.83 16.94 37.13
CA LEU A 564 -0.44 16.92 36.40
C LEU A 564 -0.94 15.50 36.11
N CYS A 565 -0.02 14.54 35.94
CA CYS A 565 -0.36 13.15 35.65
C CYS A 565 0.01 12.18 36.79
N HIS A 566 1.10 12.45 37.51
CA HIS A 566 1.58 11.57 38.57
C HIS A 566 1.07 11.95 39.98
N SER A 567 0.10 12.87 40.06
CA SER A 567 -0.59 13.17 41.32
C SER A 567 -1.73 12.19 41.56
N SER A 568 -1.97 11.82 42.82
CA SER A 568 -3.15 11.06 43.24
C SER A 568 -4.48 11.79 42.97
N LYS A 569 -4.41 13.08 42.65
CA LYS A 569 -5.53 13.94 42.25
C LYS A 569 -5.62 14.18 40.74
N ALA A 570 -4.78 13.51 39.92
CA ALA A 570 -4.87 13.68 38.47
C ALA A 570 -6.26 13.29 37.96
N GLU A 571 -6.79 14.09 37.05
CA GLU A 571 -8.20 14.06 36.65
C GLU A 571 -8.62 12.71 36.05
N PHE A 572 -7.72 12.01 35.37
CA PHE A 572 -8.03 10.73 34.72
C PHE A 572 -8.19 9.55 35.69
N TYR A 573 -7.75 9.66 36.96
CA TYR A 573 -8.05 8.65 37.99
C TYR A 573 -9.53 8.66 38.43
N SER A 574 -10.31 9.65 37.98
CA SER A 574 -11.75 9.74 38.26
C SER A 574 -12.63 9.04 37.21
N LYS A 575 -12.05 8.61 36.08
CA LYS A 575 -12.78 8.06 34.94
C LYS A 575 -12.22 6.69 34.58
N LEU A 576 -12.88 5.65 35.09
CA LEU A 576 -12.46 4.26 34.93
C LEU A 576 -13.52 3.48 34.16
N PHE A 577 -13.08 2.71 33.17
CA PHE A 577 -13.97 1.91 32.32
C PHE A 577 -13.42 0.51 32.14
N LEU A 578 -14.27 -0.49 31.97
CA LEU A 578 -13.92 -1.83 31.51
C LEU A 578 -14.43 -2.01 30.08
N GLU A 579 -13.54 -2.41 29.18
CA GLU A 579 -13.88 -2.89 27.86
C GLU A 579 -14.30 -4.36 27.92
N ILE A 580 -15.53 -4.60 27.48
CA ILE A 580 -16.15 -5.91 27.34
C ILE A 580 -16.26 -6.18 25.83
N PRO A 581 -15.57 -7.20 25.30
CA PRO A 581 -15.68 -7.53 23.88
C PRO A 581 -17.07 -8.12 23.58
N GLU A 582 -17.65 -7.75 22.44
CA GLU A 582 -18.90 -8.31 21.90
C GLU A 582 -18.63 -8.86 20.48
N ASP A 583 -19.59 -9.55 19.86
CA ASP A 583 -19.40 -10.06 18.50
C ASP A 583 -19.25 -8.92 17.49
N GLY A 584 -18.01 -8.66 17.07
CA GLY A 584 -17.66 -7.58 16.14
C GLY A 584 -17.64 -6.17 16.75
N ALA A 585 -17.83 -6.02 18.07
CA ALA A 585 -17.85 -4.73 18.76
C ALA A 585 -17.13 -4.77 20.12
N ILE A 586 -16.97 -3.60 20.75
CA ILE A 586 -16.47 -3.46 22.11
C ILE A 586 -17.42 -2.52 22.84
N ARG A 587 -17.89 -2.93 24.00
CA ARG A 587 -18.71 -2.11 24.89
C ARG A 587 -17.88 -1.65 26.09
N THR A 588 -18.04 -0.39 26.49
CA THR A 588 -17.37 0.17 27.68
C THR A 588 -18.38 0.40 28.80
N ILE A 589 -18.08 -0.08 30.00
CA ILE A 589 -18.92 0.15 31.20
C ILE A 589 -18.07 0.85 32.27
N PRO A 590 -18.59 1.90 32.94
CA PRO A 590 -17.87 2.55 34.04
C PRO A 590 -17.61 1.58 35.19
N VAL A 591 -16.46 1.74 35.85
CA VAL A 591 -16.00 0.86 36.94
C VAL A 591 -15.74 1.70 38.19
N ASP A 592 -16.04 1.11 39.35
CA ASP A 592 -15.71 1.70 40.64
C ASP A 592 -14.20 1.97 40.81
N ARG A 593 -13.88 3.10 41.45
CA ARG A 593 -12.51 3.52 41.78
C ARG A 593 -11.80 2.56 42.72
N GLU A 594 -12.54 1.82 43.53
CA GLU A 594 -11.97 0.78 44.40
C GLU A 594 -11.20 -0.30 43.60
N ILE A 595 -11.46 -0.44 42.29
CA ILE A 595 -10.76 -1.42 41.45
C ILE A 595 -9.25 -1.16 41.41
N LEU A 596 -8.82 0.10 41.53
CA LEU A 596 -7.40 0.47 41.58
C LEU A 596 -6.70 -0.11 42.82
N VAL A 597 -7.45 -0.34 43.90
CA VAL A 597 -6.97 -0.98 45.14
C VAL A 597 -7.19 -2.49 45.10
N GLY A 598 -8.29 -2.97 44.49
CA GLY A 598 -8.61 -4.39 44.38
C GLY A 598 -7.65 -5.20 43.50
N ILE A 599 -7.01 -4.56 42.52
CA ILE A 599 -6.04 -5.22 41.62
C ILE A 599 -4.59 -5.17 42.19
N HIS A 600 -4.34 -4.53 43.33
CA HIS A 600 -2.99 -4.47 43.96
C HIS A 600 -2.26 -5.82 44.15
N PRO A 601 -2.93 -6.97 44.37
CA PRO A 601 -2.26 -8.27 44.47
C PRO A 601 -2.15 -9.03 43.14
N ILE A 602 -2.69 -8.49 42.04
CA ILE A 602 -2.60 -9.06 40.70
C ILE A 602 -1.54 -8.24 39.95
N PRO A 603 -0.57 -8.85 39.26
CA PRO A 603 0.45 -8.11 38.52
C PRO A 603 -0.20 -7.41 37.32
N VAL A 604 -0.85 -6.27 37.57
CA VAL A 604 -0.93 -5.17 36.61
C VAL A 604 0.52 -4.87 36.30
N THR A 605 0.91 -5.01 35.04
CA THR A 605 2.28 -4.81 34.54
C THR A 605 3.08 -3.86 35.44
N GLY A 606 4.18 -4.31 36.04
CA GLY A 606 4.98 -3.47 36.96
C GLY A 606 5.36 -2.10 36.37
N ASP A 607 5.31 -1.98 35.05
CA ASP A 607 5.48 -0.75 34.28
C ASP A 607 4.41 0.34 34.53
N PHE A 608 3.17 -0.01 34.89
CA PHE A 608 2.08 0.97 35.08
C PHE A 608 2.12 1.63 36.47
N TYR A 609 2.54 0.88 37.50
CA TYR A 609 2.74 1.42 38.86
C TYR A 609 3.82 2.51 38.91
N LEU A 610 4.75 2.51 37.94
CA LEU A 610 5.77 3.55 37.79
C LEU A 610 5.20 4.89 37.29
N LEU A 611 3.91 4.95 36.91
CA LEU A 611 3.26 6.17 36.42
C LEU A 611 2.45 6.94 37.47
N GLY A 612 2.54 6.62 38.76
CA GLY A 612 1.70 7.30 39.77
C GLY A 612 2.14 7.29 41.24
N GLU A 613 3.23 6.60 41.62
CA GLU A 613 3.66 6.68 43.01
C GLU A 613 4.38 8.00 43.32
N SER A 614 3.72 8.85 44.12
CA SER A 614 4.43 9.78 44.97
C SER A 614 5.31 8.98 45.93
N ARG A 615 6.59 9.36 46.07
CA ARG A 615 7.49 8.86 47.12
C ARG A 615 6.71 8.71 48.43
N ILE A 616 6.84 7.53 49.09
CA ILE A 616 6.25 7.23 50.39
C ILE A 616 6.24 8.50 51.26
N SER A 617 5.05 8.98 51.62
CA SER A 617 4.97 10.21 52.39
C SER A 617 5.43 9.93 53.82
N LYS A 618 5.94 10.95 54.51
CA LYS A 618 6.30 10.83 55.94
C LYS A 618 5.10 10.40 56.80
N LYS A 619 3.87 10.62 56.32
CA LYS A 619 2.65 10.17 56.99
C LYS A 619 2.42 8.68 56.81
N ASP A 620 2.67 8.12 55.63
CA ASP A 620 2.55 6.66 55.40
C ASP A 620 3.62 5.90 56.20
N ILE A 621 4.82 6.47 56.32
CA ILE A 621 5.87 5.98 57.22
C ILE A 621 5.39 6.07 58.67
N ALA A 622 4.80 7.20 59.08
CA ALA A 622 4.30 7.38 60.44
C ALA A 622 3.13 6.45 60.78
N ASP A 623 2.23 6.17 59.84
CA ASP A 623 1.09 5.27 60.00
C ASP A 623 1.55 3.80 60.02
N PHE A 624 2.53 3.45 59.18
CA PHE A 624 3.22 2.16 59.26
C PHE A 624 3.94 1.99 60.61
N PHE A 625 4.68 3.00 61.06
CA PHE A 625 5.31 2.99 62.39
C PHE A 625 4.28 2.98 63.52
N TYR A 626 3.12 3.62 63.36
CA TYR A 626 2.03 3.58 64.33
C TYR A 626 1.41 2.18 64.42
N ILE A 627 1.18 1.51 63.30
CA ILE A 627 0.68 0.12 63.23
C ILE A 627 1.72 -0.85 63.82
N VAL A 628 3.00 -0.72 63.44
CA VAL A 628 4.10 -1.54 63.98
C VAL A 628 4.24 -1.31 65.50
N ARG A 629 4.07 -0.08 65.97
CA ARG A 629 4.13 0.26 67.40
C ARG A 629 2.88 -0.21 68.18
N LYS A 630 1.73 -0.37 67.51
CA LYS A 630 0.47 -0.89 68.09
C LYS A 630 0.42 -2.42 68.13
N ILE A 631 1.12 -3.11 67.21
CA ILE A 631 1.25 -4.58 67.19
C ILE A 631 2.36 -5.07 68.15
N GLY A 632 3.26 -4.18 68.58
CA GLY A 632 4.13 -4.38 69.74
C GLY A 632 5.42 -5.16 69.45
N TYR A 633 6.54 -4.57 69.88
CA TYR A 633 7.92 -5.03 69.70
C TYR A 633 8.25 -6.44 70.26
N LYS A 634 7.31 -7.12 70.94
CA LYS A 634 7.55 -8.46 71.51
C LYS A 634 7.91 -9.51 70.47
N TRP A 635 7.37 -9.43 69.25
CA TRP A 635 7.62 -10.45 68.22
C TRP A 635 9.02 -10.37 67.61
N LEU A 636 9.55 -9.16 67.41
CA LEU A 636 10.92 -8.96 66.94
C LEU A 636 11.94 -9.38 68.00
N ASP A 637 11.67 -9.10 69.28
CA ASP A 637 12.51 -9.56 70.38
C ASP A 637 12.49 -11.10 70.52
N ILE A 638 11.34 -11.75 70.34
CA ILE A 638 11.22 -13.22 70.34
C ILE A 638 12.00 -13.83 69.17
N ILE A 639 11.89 -13.28 67.97
CA ILE A 639 12.65 -13.75 66.80
C ILE A 639 14.15 -13.54 67.03
N GLY A 640 14.56 -12.40 67.60
CA GLY A 640 15.95 -12.12 67.97
C GLY A 640 16.50 -13.12 68.98
N ILE A 641 15.74 -13.44 70.03
CA ILE A 641 16.11 -14.44 71.04
C ILE A 641 16.22 -15.84 70.41
N LEU A 642 15.31 -16.22 69.52
CA LEU A 642 15.36 -17.50 68.82
C LEU A 642 16.61 -17.64 67.93
N PHE A 643 17.00 -16.58 67.23
CA PHE A 643 18.24 -16.55 66.46
C PHE A 643 19.49 -16.71 67.34
N LEU A 644 19.50 -16.06 68.51
CA LEU A 644 20.61 -16.11 69.45
C LEU A 644 20.75 -17.50 70.08
N ILE A 645 19.64 -18.13 70.48
CA ILE A 645 19.60 -19.51 70.99
C ILE A 645 19.99 -20.51 69.90
N GLY A 646 19.51 -20.32 68.66
CA GLY A 646 19.87 -21.15 67.51
C GLY A 646 21.37 -21.11 67.20
N GLY A 647 21.97 -19.92 67.23
CA GLY A 647 23.41 -19.74 67.04
C GLY A 647 24.25 -20.44 68.10
N ILE A 648 23.91 -20.27 69.38
CA ILE A 648 24.61 -20.92 70.51
C ILE A 648 24.48 -22.45 70.40
N SER A 649 23.29 -22.95 70.09
CA SER A 649 23.02 -24.39 69.95
C SER A 649 23.81 -25.00 68.79
N PHE A 650 23.92 -24.30 67.66
CA PHE A 650 24.69 -24.76 66.50
C PHE A 650 26.19 -24.84 66.81
N VAL A 651 26.75 -23.82 67.47
CA VAL A 651 28.18 -23.83 67.86
C VAL A 651 28.46 -24.94 68.87
N GLY A 652 27.56 -25.12 69.86
CA GLY A 652 27.64 -26.22 70.83
C GLY A 652 27.59 -27.59 70.16
N LEU A 653 26.65 -27.81 69.25
CA LEU A 653 26.52 -29.06 68.49
C LEU A 653 27.76 -29.32 67.62
N HIS A 654 28.26 -28.29 66.94
CA HIS A 654 29.47 -28.40 66.12
C HIS A 654 30.70 -28.74 66.96
N GLY A 655 30.88 -28.11 68.12
CA GLY A 655 31.94 -28.40 69.07
C GLY A 655 31.85 -29.81 69.64
N PHE A 656 30.65 -30.23 70.04
CA PHE A 656 30.38 -31.58 70.53
C PHE A 656 30.71 -32.63 69.48
N LEU A 657 30.19 -32.49 68.25
CA LEU A 657 30.51 -33.37 67.12
C LEU A 657 32.01 -33.42 66.82
N ARG A 658 32.73 -32.30 66.95
CA ARG A 658 34.20 -32.31 66.83
C ARG A 658 34.82 -33.21 67.89
N VAL A 659 34.42 -33.13 69.15
CA VAL A 659 34.98 -33.93 70.26
C VAL A 659 34.72 -35.43 70.09
N ILE A 660 33.48 -35.84 69.80
CA ILE A 660 33.14 -37.26 69.63
C ILE A 660 33.83 -37.86 68.39
N THR A 661 34.06 -37.04 67.36
CA THR A 661 34.76 -37.49 66.15
C THR A 661 36.30 -37.48 66.29
N ILE A 662 36.88 -37.02 67.41
CA ILE A 662 38.35 -37.08 67.64
C ILE A 662 38.86 -38.53 67.60
N GLY A 663 38.14 -39.47 68.21
CA GLY A 663 38.51 -40.88 68.20
C GLY A 663 38.51 -41.49 66.79
N MET A 664 37.51 -41.12 65.98
CA MET A 664 37.41 -41.56 64.58
C MET A 664 38.49 -40.91 63.70
N ARG A 665 38.83 -39.63 63.94
CA ARG A 665 39.90 -38.93 63.21
C ARG A 665 41.30 -39.42 63.59
N ARG A 666 41.50 -39.91 64.82
CA ARG A 666 42.76 -40.56 65.24
C ARG A 666 42.94 -41.91 64.57
N ARG A 667 41.90 -42.78 64.56
CA ARG A 667 41.96 -44.09 63.89
C ARG A 667 42.23 -43.99 62.39
N ARG A 668 41.59 -43.03 61.71
CA ARG A 668 41.81 -42.79 60.28
C ARG A 668 43.22 -42.28 59.93
N LYS A 669 43.96 -41.72 60.90
CA LYS A 669 45.36 -41.29 60.74
C LYS A 669 46.37 -42.40 61.05
N GLU A 670 45.92 -43.53 61.59
CA GLU A 670 46.75 -44.72 61.84
C GLU A 670 46.55 -45.77 60.72
N GLU A 671 45.55 -45.59 59.86
CA GLU A 671 45.25 -46.41 58.67
C GLU A 671 45.73 -45.78 57.33
N GLU A 672 46.23 -44.53 57.37
CA GLU A 672 47.00 -43.86 56.31
C GLU A 672 48.49 -43.87 56.69
#